data_AF-A0AAW1S7D0-F1
#
_entry.id   AF-A0AAW1S7D0-F1
#
_cell.length_a   1.000
_cell.length_b   1.000
_cell.length_c   1.000
_cell.angle_alpha   90.00
_cell.angle_beta   90.00
_cell.angle_gamma   90.00
#
_symmetry.space_group_name_H-M   'P 1'
#
loop_
_entity.id
_entity.type
_entity.pdbx_description
1 polymer ?
#
loop_
_entity_poly.entity_id
_entity_poly.type
_entity_poly.pdbx_seq_one_letter_code
_entity_poly.pdbx_strand_id
1 'polypeptide(L)'
;MDGGGSPTSLIVAHAVGTSVEQLEAPVTTQQRVAYQGAPGAYSEGAALKAVPDGEPLPCEQFEVAFQALTQWLAERAVLPIENSVGGSIHTVYDLLIRYRLHIVGEVNCEVRHCLLALPGVAKGDLRRVMSHPQALSQCDGYIRAMRGVACQAVLDTAGAAQDIARHGWRDAAAIASARAGDLYGLEVLDEGIQDMADNITRFLVLSRDPVISAPGDPRPHKTSLAFALPEGPGRLFKALSVFALRNLDICKIESRPMRSDLLVAAVAPGAGRRFRYLFYLDIVGNLADTAMQNALRHLQEVTTFLRVLGCYPKEASSLALQTVDLPDPIADAEAAGVPDPLHGNDELLFALASATGRSPQQAMADHRTAPAVAYKGLPGAYSEGAALKAVPGCRPLPCEQFDTAFQALSQWLAERAVLPIENSLGGSNHAVYDLLIRYRLHIVGEVMVAVRHCLLALPGVEKGDLRRVVSHYQALAQCDGYFRHLPGVVREVADDTAAAAKMIADTGCRDAAAIASARVGELYGLEALDTDIQDNTGNMTRFLVLSREALITSPADPRSFKTSVAFSFAEGPGQLFKALSVFALRDLDLYKVESRPMRSRPVAGDGAGGRQFQYLFHIDFAGNLAEESAQNALCHLAEFAPFLRVLGCYPCEAEA
;
A
#
# COMPACT_ATOMS: atom_id res chain seq x y z
N MET A 1 -14.65 -44.38 14.74
CA MET A 1 -15.45 -43.24 14.25
C MET A 1 -14.45 -42.20 13.81
N ASP A 2 -14.59 -41.73 12.58
CA ASP A 2 -13.51 -41.29 11.70
C ASP A 2 -12.67 -40.11 12.20
N GLY A 3 -11.35 -40.31 12.20
CA GLY A 3 -10.32 -39.29 12.38
C GLY A 3 -10.09 -38.46 11.11
N GLY A 4 -11.17 -37.88 10.58
CA GLY A 4 -11.06 -36.85 9.56
C GLY A 4 -10.77 -35.52 10.22
N GLY A 5 -9.52 -35.04 10.15
CA GLY A 5 -9.17 -33.68 10.57
C GLY A 5 -10.09 -32.66 9.91
N SER A 6 -10.34 -31.52 10.59
CA SER A 6 -11.25 -30.51 10.04
C SER A 6 -10.78 -30.09 8.64
N PRO A 7 -11.69 -29.72 7.72
CA PRO A 7 -11.32 -29.23 6.39
C PRO A 7 -10.28 -28.11 6.42
N THR A 8 -10.24 -27.34 7.51
CA THR A 8 -9.27 -26.26 7.70
C THR A 8 -7.93 -26.73 8.26
N SER A 9 -7.91 -27.76 9.12
CA SER A 9 -6.68 -28.44 9.56
C SER A 9 -5.90 -28.99 8.35
N LEU A 10 -6.64 -29.53 7.38
CA LEU A 10 -6.11 -30.00 6.10
C LEU A 10 -5.52 -28.88 5.23
N ILE A 11 -6.18 -27.71 5.19
CA ILE A 11 -5.69 -26.53 4.45
C ILE A 11 -4.38 -26.02 5.07
N VAL A 12 -4.31 -25.92 6.39
CA VAL A 12 -3.09 -25.47 7.08
C VAL A 12 -1.97 -26.51 6.93
N ALA A 13 -2.27 -27.80 7.05
CA ALA A 13 -1.32 -28.88 6.80
C ALA A 13 -0.69 -28.80 5.40
N HIS A 14 -1.54 -28.60 4.40
CA HIS A 14 -1.10 -28.42 3.02
C HIS A 14 -0.23 -27.17 2.84
N ALA A 15 -0.64 -26.03 3.40
CA ALA A 15 0.09 -24.76 3.29
C ALA A 15 1.44 -24.76 4.01
N VAL A 16 1.60 -25.56 5.07
CA VAL A 16 2.83 -25.65 5.87
C VAL A 16 3.72 -26.83 5.41
N GLY A 17 3.25 -27.67 4.49
CA GLY A 17 4.00 -28.83 3.98
C GLY A 17 4.18 -29.96 5.01
N THR A 18 3.22 -30.12 5.92
CA THR A 18 3.24 -31.07 7.05
C THR A 18 1.97 -31.92 7.08
N SER A 19 1.95 -33.02 7.84
CA SER A 19 0.73 -33.82 8.00
C SER A 19 -0.19 -33.22 9.08
N VAL A 20 -1.50 -33.47 8.97
CA VAL A 20 -2.47 -33.05 10.00
C VAL A 20 -2.11 -33.63 11.37
N GLU A 21 -1.59 -34.86 11.41
CA GLU A 21 -1.11 -35.52 12.63
C GLU A 21 0.11 -34.83 13.26
N GLN A 22 0.97 -34.20 12.45
CA GLN A 22 2.12 -33.41 12.94
C GLN A 22 1.71 -32.02 13.45
N LEU A 23 0.62 -31.46 12.90
CA LEU A 23 -0.02 -30.25 13.41
C LEU A 23 -0.75 -30.48 14.74
N GLU A 24 -1.38 -31.65 14.89
CA GLU A 24 -2.15 -32.06 16.08
C GLU A 24 -1.30 -32.77 17.15
N ALA A 25 0.00 -32.97 16.89
CA ALA A 25 0.93 -33.53 17.88
C ALA A 25 0.91 -32.68 19.17
N PRO A 26 0.99 -33.30 20.37
CA PRO A 26 0.90 -32.58 21.63
C PRO A 26 1.95 -31.46 21.68
N VAL A 27 1.45 -30.25 21.90
CA VAL A 27 2.19 -28.98 22.02
C VAL A 27 3.49 -29.24 22.78
N THR A 28 4.60 -29.20 22.05
CA THR A 28 5.93 -29.06 22.65
C THR A 28 5.90 -27.81 23.52
N THR A 29 6.68 -27.77 24.60
CA THR A 29 6.72 -26.63 25.55
C THR A 29 7.16 -25.29 24.93
N GLN A 30 7.36 -25.21 23.62
CA GLN A 30 7.71 -24.00 22.87
C GLN A 30 6.47 -23.37 22.23
N GLN A 31 6.31 -22.06 22.40
CA GLN A 31 5.19 -21.31 21.84
C GLN A 31 5.35 -21.21 20.31
N ARG A 32 4.37 -21.69 19.54
CA ARG A 32 4.32 -21.53 18.09
C ARG A 32 3.84 -20.14 17.69
N VAL A 33 4.53 -19.54 16.73
CA VAL A 33 4.28 -18.17 16.27
C VAL A 33 4.03 -18.14 14.77
N ALA A 34 2.78 -17.99 14.36
CA ALA A 34 2.41 -17.91 12.95
C ALA A 34 2.88 -16.60 12.31
N TYR A 35 3.41 -16.66 11.09
CA TYR A 35 3.77 -15.48 10.31
C TYR A 35 3.51 -15.74 8.83
N GLN A 36 3.31 -14.68 8.04
CA GLN A 36 3.14 -14.82 6.59
C GLN A 36 4.50 -14.74 5.88
N GLY A 37 4.79 -15.72 5.01
CA GLY A 37 5.98 -15.80 4.16
C GLY A 37 6.77 -17.10 4.33
N ALA A 38 7.76 -17.33 3.45
CA ALA A 38 8.66 -18.47 3.58
C ALA A 38 9.68 -18.27 4.73
N PRO A 39 10.33 -19.35 5.21
CA PRO A 39 11.49 -19.24 6.10
C PRO A 39 12.57 -18.31 5.53
N GLY A 40 13.13 -17.43 6.33
CA GLY A 40 14.03 -16.35 5.92
C GLY A 40 13.32 -15.03 5.58
N ALA A 41 11.99 -14.97 5.56
CA ALA A 41 11.27 -13.72 5.33
C ALA A 41 11.43 -12.73 6.51
N TYR A 42 11.24 -11.44 6.25
CA TYR A 42 11.26 -10.40 7.29
C TYR A 42 10.23 -10.65 8.40
N SER A 43 9.08 -11.23 8.06
CA SER A 43 8.05 -11.64 9.03
C SER A 43 8.53 -12.71 10.01
N GLU A 44 9.41 -13.63 9.58
CA GLU A 44 10.01 -14.62 10.50
C GLU A 44 10.97 -13.94 11.48
N GLY A 45 11.80 -13.02 10.99
CA GLY A 45 12.67 -12.20 11.85
C GLY A 45 11.87 -11.41 12.90
N ALA A 46 10.73 -10.85 12.49
CA ALA A 46 9.81 -10.18 13.41
C ALA A 46 9.18 -11.15 14.42
N ALA A 47 8.81 -12.36 13.99
CA ALA A 47 8.26 -13.40 14.88
C ALA A 47 9.25 -13.81 15.96
N LEU A 48 10.51 -14.07 15.57
CA LEU A 48 11.60 -14.40 16.49
C LEU A 48 11.97 -13.23 17.40
N LYS A 49 11.90 -11.99 16.91
CA LYS A 49 12.10 -10.81 17.76
C LYS A 49 10.98 -10.64 18.79
N ALA A 50 9.73 -10.92 18.39
CA ALA A 50 8.57 -10.82 19.28
C ALA A 50 8.54 -11.91 20.36
N VAL A 51 8.95 -13.13 20.00
CA VAL A 51 8.97 -14.31 20.87
C VAL A 51 10.29 -15.05 20.64
N PRO A 52 11.38 -14.67 21.35
CA PRO A 52 12.72 -15.24 21.13
C PRO A 52 12.82 -16.76 21.26
N ASP A 53 12.04 -17.35 22.16
CA ASP A 53 11.99 -18.80 22.40
C ASP A 53 10.86 -19.50 21.61
N GLY A 54 10.22 -18.79 20.69
CA GLY A 54 9.09 -19.29 19.92
C GLY A 54 9.50 -20.10 18.70
N GLU A 55 8.71 -21.11 18.35
CA GLU A 55 8.84 -21.88 17.11
C GLU A 55 8.10 -21.13 15.97
N PRO A 56 8.79 -20.57 14.97
CA PRO A 56 8.14 -19.83 13.90
C PRO A 56 7.39 -20.78 12.97
N LEU A 57 6.10 -20.49 12.72
CA LEU A 57 5.22 -21.26 11.85
C LEU A 57 4.96 -20.49 10.54
N PRO A 58 5.59 -20.85 9.40
CA PRO A 58 5.38 -20.18 8.12
C PRO A 58 3.95 -20.41 7.62
N CYS A 59 3.33 -19.37 7.09
CA CYS A 59 2.02 -19.42 6.46
C CYS A 59 2.11 -18.77 5.07
N GLU A 60 1.54 -19.39 4.05
CA GLU A 60 1.59 -18.85 2.67
C GLU A 60 0.85 -17.52 2.54
N GLN A 61 -0.30 -17.38 3.22
CA GLN A 61 -1.18 -16.21 3.15
C GLN A 61 -1.44 -15.62 4.54
N PHE A 62 -1.76 -14.32 4.58
CA PHE A 62 -2.10 -13.64 5.84
C PHE A 62 -3.27 -14.32 6.54
N GLU A 63 -4.34 -14.67 5.81
CA GLU A 63 -5.52 -15.31 6.39
C GLU A 63 -5.21 -16.67 7.03
N VAL A 64 -4.25 -17.43 6.48
CA VAL A 64 -3.81 -18.71 7.06
C VAL A 64 -3.18 -18.50 8.44
N ALA A 65 -2.40 -17.42 8.63
CA ALA A 65 -1.84 -17.09 9.95
C ALA A 65 -2.93 -16.72 10.98
N PHE A 66 -4.01 -16.05 10.54
CA PHE A 66 -5.18 -15.80 11.40
C PHE A 66 -5.92 -17.09 11.76
N GLN A 67 -6.05 -18.02 10.80
CA GLN A 67 -6.69 -19.33 11.01
C GLN A 67 -5.86 -20.21 11.96
N ALA A 68 -4.53 -20.21 11.83
CA ALA A 68 -3.64 -20.94 12.73
C ALA A 68 -3.84 -20.54 14.20
N LEU A 69 -4.02 -19.23 14.46
CA LEU A 69 -4.35 -18.73 15.79
C LEU A 69 -5.74 -19.18 16.28
N THR A 70 -6.78 -19.06 15.45
CA THR A 70 -8.14 -19.43 15.86
C THR A 70 -8.32 -20.93 16.06
N GLN A 71 -7.48 -21.75 15.43
CA GLN A 71 -7.54 -23.21 15.47
C GLN A 71 -6.55 -23.84 16.45
N TRP A 72 -5.87 -23.04 17.27
CA TRP A 72 -4.93 -23.56 18.28
C TRP A 72 -3.70 -24.25 17.69
N LEU A 73 -3.38 -23.96 16.43
CA LEU A 73 -2.14 -24.41 15.77
C LEU A 73 -0.95 -23.50 16.09
N ALA A 74 -1.23 -22.27 16.51
CA ALA A 74 -0.27 -21.32 17.06
C ALA A 74 -0.86 -20.57 18.28
N GLU A 75 0.01 -20.12 19.18
CA GLU A 75 -0.35 -19.29 20.34
C GLU A 75 -0.31 -17.79 20.03
N ARG A 76 0.58 -17.39 19.11
CA ARG A 76 0.75 -16.01 18.64
C ARG A 76 0.79 -15.97 17.11
N ALA A 77 0.50 -14.81 16.53
CA ALA A 77 0.85 -14.50 15.15
C ALA A 77 1.52 -13.14 15.07
N VAL A 78 2.50 -13.00 14.19
CA VAL A 78 3.19 -11.73 13.94
C VAL A 78 3.00 -11.32 12.50
N LEU A 79 2.32 -10.20 12.31
CA LEU A 79 1.87 -9.75 10.99
C LEU A 79 2.22 -8.28 10.75
N PRO A 80 2.74 -7.94 9.56
CA PRO A 80 3.11 -6.57 9.25
C PRO A 80 1.86 -5.72 9.02
N ILE A 81 1.84 -4.50 9.57
CA ILE A 81 0.68 -3.60 9.44
C ILE A 81 1.01 -2.32 8.68
N GLU A 82 2.27 -1.87 8.72
CA GLU A 82 2.71 -0.63 8.10
C GLU A 82 4.21 -0.72 7.78
N ASN A 83 4.61 -0.20 6.63
CA ASN A 83 6.00 -0.05 6.22
C ASN A 83 6.29 1.43 5.91
N SER A 84 7.47 1.95 6.29
CA SER A 84 7.81 3.37 6.08
C SER A 84 7.88 3.77 4.60
N VAL A 85 8.19 2.82 3.70
CA VAL A 85 8.27 3.05 2.25
C VAL A 85 6.94 2.72 1.57
N GLY A 86 6.40 1.52 1.82
CA GLY A 86 5.19 0.96 1.21
C GLY A 86 3.86 1.41 1.82
N GLY A 87 3.91 2.03 3.00
CA GLY A 87 2.74 2.46 3.79
C GLY A 87 1.97 1.31 4.43
N SER A 88 0.68 1.55 4.71
CA SER A 88 -0.23 0.62 5.38
C SER A 88 -0.45 -0.68 4.59
N ILE A 89 -0.37 -1.83 5.26
CA ILE A 89 -0.62 -3.15 4.68
C ILE A 89 -2.09 -3.49 4.90
N HIS A 90 -2.86 -3.12 3.90
CA HIS A 90 -4.29 -3.10 4.00
C HIS A 90 -4.89 -4.49 4.31
N THR A 91 -4.45 -5.58 3.70
CA THR A 91 -5.06 -6.91 3.93
C THR A 91 -5.11 -7.31 5.41
N VAL A 92 -4.10 -6.97 6.21
CA VAL A 92 -4.07 -7.32 7.65
C VAL A 92 -5.12 -6.56 8.45
N TYR A 93 -5.38 -5.29 8.13
CA TYR A 93 -6.47 -4.52 8.74
C TYR A 93 -7.85 -5.16 8.52
N ASP A 94 -8.15 -5.62 7.31
CA ASP A 94 -9.43 -6.30 7.03
C ASP A 94 -9.58 -7.58 7.83
N LEU A 95 -8.50 -8.37 7.91
CA LEU A 95 -8.49 -9.61 8.67
C LEU A 95 -8.66 -9.36 10.17
N LEU A 96 -8.08 -8.28 10.71
CA LEU A 96 -8.30 -7.88 12.10
C LEU A 96 -9.78 -7.62 12.40
N ILE A 97 -10.56 -7.12 11.44
CA ILE A 97 -12.01 -6.91 11.60
C ILE A 97 -12.78 -8.21 11.44
N ARG A 98 -12.38 -9.07 10.50
CA ARG A 98 -13.04 -10.37 10.24
C ARG A 98 -12.87 -11.36 11.40
N TYR A 99 -11.66 -11.45 11.96
CA TYR A 99 -11.33 -12.38 13.03
C TYR A 99 -11.40 -11.71 14.39
N ARG A 100 -11.96 -12.40 15.39
CA ARG A 100 -12.02 -11.94 16.78
C ARG A 100 -10.70 -12.22 17.52
N LEU A 101 -9.62 -11.63 17.03
CA LEU A 101 -8.30 -11.67 17.68
C LEU A 101 -7.97 -10.31 18.29
N HIS A 102 -6.99 -10.32 19.20
CA HIS A 102 -6.54 -9.16 19.94
C HIS A 102 -5.07 -8.86 19.66
N ILE A 103 -4.74 -7.57 19.53
CA ILE A 103 -3.36 -7.10 19.47
C ILE A 103 -2.81 -7.08 20.89
N VAL A 104 -1.70 -7.79 21.09
CA VAL A 104 -1.05 -8.01 22.39
C VAL A 104 0.35 -7.40 22.46
N GLY A 105 0.86 -6.89 21.34
CA GLY A 105 2.17 -6.25 21.24
C GLY A 105 2.44 -5.70 19.84
N GLU A 106 3.55 -5.00 19.70
CA GLU A 106 4.08 -4.53 18.43
C GLU A 106 5.59 -4.70 18.39
N VAL A 107 6.15 -4.86 17.18
CA VAL A 107 7.58 -4.99 16.94
C VAL A 107 7.95 -4.23 15.68
N ASN A 108 8.97 -3.39 15.73
CA ASN A 108 9.54 -2.75 14.56
C ASN A 108 10.77 -3.51 14.05
N CYS A 109 10.85 -3.76 12.75
CA CYS A 109 12.00 -4.39 12.11
C CYS A 109 12.53 -3.52 10.97
N GLU A 110 13.84 -3.32 10.93
CA GLU A 110 14.53 -2.72 9.79
C GLU A 110 14.56 -3.70 8.61
N VAL A 111 14.22 -3.21 7.43
CA VAL A 111 14.27 -3.94 6.18
C VAL A 111 15.57 -3.57 5.48
N ARG A 112 16.58 -4.43 5.59
CA ARG A 112 17.86 -4.31 4.89
C ARG A 112 17.97 -5.39 3.83
N HIS A 113 17.92 -4.98 2.57
CA HIS A 113 18.02 -5.89 1.44
C HIS A 113 19.47 -6.29 1.20
N CYS A 114 19.69 -7.57 0.96
CA CYS A 114 20.97 -8.16 0.62
C CYS A 114 20.92 -8.76 -0.79
N LEU A 115 22.00 -8.63 -1.55
CA LEU A 115 22.19 -9.38 -2.79
C LEU A 115 22.81 -10.73 -2.45
N LEU A 116 22.07 -11.82 -2.63
CA LEU A 116 22.47 -13.18 -2.27
C LEU A 116 22.75 -14.01 -3.52
N ALA A 117 23.84 -14.75 -3.54
CA ALA A 117 24.15 -15.70 -4.62
C ALA A 117 24.74 -17.00 -4.07
N LEU A 118 24.89 -18.01 -4.91
CA LEU A 118 25.58 -19.25 -4.50
C LEU A 118 27.04 -18.96 -4.10
N PRO A 119 27.60 -19.70 -3.14
CA PRO A 119 28.98 -19.51 -2.72
C PRO A 119 29.97 -19.53 -3.89
N GLY A 120 30.84 -18.52 -3.94
CA GLY A 120 31.85 -18.37 -4.99
C GLY A 120 31.32 -17.91 -6.36
N VAL A 121 30.11 -17.39 -6.46
CA VAL A 121 29.62 -16.65 -7.64
C VAL A 121 30.06 -15.19 -7.53
N ALA A 122 30.72 -14.66 -8.57
CA ALA A 122 31.08 -13.25 -8.60
C ALA A 122 29.93 -12.40 -9.14
N LYS A 123 29.83 -11.13 -8.73
CA LYS A 123 28.80 -10.19 -9.23
C LYS A 123 28.77 -10.07 -10.76
N GLY A 124 29.92 -10.22 -11.42
CA GLY A 124 30.03 -10.15 -12.88
C GLY A 124 29.44 -11.36 -13.62
N ASP A 125 29.17 -12.47 -12.94
CA ASP A 125 28.57 -13.67 -13.52
C ASP A 125 27.04 -13.61 -13.57
N LEU A 126 26.45 -12.62 -12.89
CA LEU A 126 25.01 -12.47 -12.74
C LEU A 126 24.37 -11.96 -14.04
N ARG A 127 23.30 -12.62 -14.45
CA ARG A 127 22.45 -12.23 -15.59
C ARG A 127 21.04 -11.87 -15.18
N ARG A 128 20.63 -12.29 -13.99
CA ARG A 128 19.29 -12.01 -13.46
C ARG A 128 19.27 -11.85 -11.96
N VAL A 129 18.38 -10.98 -11.50
CA VAL A 129 18.09 -10.74 -10.09
C VAL A 129 16.63 -11.05 -9.81
N MET A 130 16.40 -11.89 -8.82
CA MET A 130 15.09 -12.44 -8.48
C MET A 130 14.63 -11.90 -7.13
N SER A 131 13.40 -11.36 -7.06
CA SER A 131 12.77 -11.00 -5.78
C SER A 131 11.30 -10.66 -5.96
N HIS A 132 10.62 -10.32 -4.87
CA HIS A 132 9.29 -9.73 -4.92
C HIS A 132 9.31 -8.37 -5.67
N PRO A 133 8.29 -8.02 -6.49
CA PRO A 133 8.23 -6.76 -7.22
C PRO A 133 8.52 -5.51 -6.37
N GLN A 134 8.04 -5.50 -5.13
CA GLN A 134 8.28 -4.39 -4.20
C GLN A 134 9.73 -4.32 -3.71
N ALA A 135 10.43 -5.44 -3.56
CA ALA A 135 11.84 -5.44 -3.17
C ALA A 135 12.72 -5.04 -4.36
N LEU A 136 12.37 -5.47 -5.58
CA LEU A 136 13.04 -5.03 -6.80
C LEU A 136 12.92 -3.51 -6.99
N SER A 137 11.73 -2.95 -6.82
CA SER A 137 11.53 -1.50 -6.96
C SER A 137 12.18 -0.67 -5.86
N GLN A 138 12.42 -1.26 -4.68
CA GLN A 138 13.17 -0.63 -3.59
C GLN A 138 14.69 -0.66 -3.80
N CYS A 139 15.19 -1.41 -4.78
CA CYS A 139 16.60 -1.53 -5.10
C CYS A 139 16.86 -1.17 -6.58
N ASP A 140 15.95 -0.43 -7.22
CA ASP A 140 16.01 -0.15 -8.66
C ASP A 140 17.28 0.66 -9.00
N GLY A 141 17.66 1.61 -8.15
CA GLY A 141 18.90 2.37 -8.31
C GLY A 141 20.13 1.48 -8.32
N TYR A 142 20.21 0.52 -7.39
CA TYR A 142 21.30 -0.45 -7.32
C TYR A 142 21.30 -1.41 -8.52
N ILE A 143 20.14 -1.95 -8.90
CA ILE A 143 20.03 -2.91 -10.01
C ILE A 143 20.42 -2.24 -11.34
N ARG A 144 20.00 -1.00 -11.59
CA ARG A 144 20.37 -0.25 -12.81
C ARG A 144 21.87 -0.02 -12.93
N ALA A 145 22.58 0.08 -11.81
CA ALA A 145 24.03 0.19 -11.82
C ALA A 145 24.72 -1.12 -12.26
N MET A 146 24.03 -2.27 -12.16
CA MET A 146 24.50 -3.56 -12.65
C MET A 146 24.23 -3.71 -14.16
N ARG A 147 25.29 -3.73 -14.97
CA ARG A 147 25.15 -3.89 -16.43
C ARG A 147 24.84 -5.35 -16.79
N GLY A 148 23.81 -5.54 -17.63
CA GLY A 148 23.49 -6.85 -18.22
C GLY A 148 22.66 -7.78 -17.32
N VAL A 149 22.05 -7.24 -16.25
CA VAL A 149 21.22 -8.00 -15.32
C VAL A 149 19.74 -7.70 -15.57
N ALA A 150 18.93 -8.75 -15.72
CA ALA A 150 17.47 -8.65 -15.84
C ALA A 150 16.77 -8.85 -14.48
N CYS A 151 15.76 -8.03 -14.19
CA CYS A 151 14.88 -8.26 -13.05
C CYS A 151 13.89 -9.40 -13.37
N GLN A 152 13.72 -10.32 -12.43
CA GLN A 152 12.72 -11.37 -12.51
C GLN A 152 11.85 -11.34 -11.24
N ALA A 153 10.62 -10.88 -11.40
CA ALA A 153 9.64 -10.86 -10.32
C ALA A 153 9.20 -12.27 -9.91
N VAL A 154 9.20 -12.52 -8.60
CA VAL A 154 8.64 -13.73 -7.99
C VAL A 154 7.71 -13.37 -6.83
N LEU A 155 7.00 -14.34 -6.27
CA LEU A 155 5.98 -14.11 -5.23
C LEU A 155 6.56 -13.76 -3.86
N ASP A 156 7.77 -14.22 -3.53
CA ASP A 156 8.39 -14.00 -2.22
C ASP A 156 9.89 -13.76 -2.33
N THR A 157 10.39 -12.83 -1.52
CA THR A 157 11.81 -12.49 -1.39
C THR A 157 12.62 -13.68 -0.86
N ALA A 158 12.14 -14.37 0.18
CA ALA A 158 12.82 -15.53 0.75
C ALA A 158 12.68 -16.76 -0.15
N GLY A 159 11.52 -16.90 -0.81
CA GLY A 159 11.32 -17.88 -1.89
C GLY A 159 12.34 -17.74 -3.03
N ALA A 160 12.69 -16.51 -3.43
CA ALA A 160 13.72 -16.28 -4.45
C ALA A 160 15.08 -16.86 -4.04
N ALA A 161 15.49 -16.66 -2.79
CA ALA A 161 16.73 -17.22 -2.24
C ALA A 161 16.67 -18.76 -2.20
N GLN A 162 15.54 -19.30 -1.75
CA GLN A 162 15.30 -20.75 -1.74
C GLN A 162 15.41 -21.36 -3.14
N ASP A 163 14.82 -20.72 -4.16
CA ASP A 163 14.82 -21.23 -5.54
C ASP A 163 16.23 -21.25 -6.13
N ILE A 164 17.03 -20.22 -5.89
CA ILE A 164 18.43 -20.18 -6.34
C ILE A 164 19.23 -21.30 -5.68
N ALA A 165 19.07 -21.50 -4.36
CA ALA A 165 19.76 -22.55 -3.63
C ALA A 165 19.35 -23.95 -4.12
N ARG A 166 18.05 -24.18 -4.34
CA ARG A 166 17.50 -25.47 -4.80
C ARG A 166 17.95 -25.84 -6.21
N HIS A 167 17.94 -24.89 -7.13
CA HIS A 167 18.25 -25.15 -8.54
C HIS A 167 19.74 -25.03 -8.88
N GLY A 168 20.54 -24.46 -7.99
CA GLY A 168 21.97 -24.29 -8.22
C GLY A 168 22.29 -23.27 -9.33
N TRP A 169 21.44 -22.25 -9.50
CA TRP A 169 21.64 -21.23 -10.52
C TRP A 169 22.82 -20.31 -10.18
N ARG A 170 23.88 -20.40 -11.00
CA ARG A 170 25.10 -19.58 -10.84
C ARG A 170 25.03 -18.23 -11.57
N ASP A 171 24.02 -18.05 -12.42
CA ASP A 171 23.77 -16.82 -13.19
C ASP A 171 22.71 -15.93 -12.55
N ALA A 172 22.22 -16.30 -11.35
CA ALA A 172 21.14 -15.62 -10.66
C ALA A 172 21.55 -15.18 -9.25
N ALA A 173 21.02 -14.03 -8.82
CA ALA A 173 21.08 -13.58 -7.44
C ALA A 173 19.67 -13.27 -6.91
N ALA A 174 19.46 -13.43 -5.61
CA ALA A 174 18.22 -13.07 -4.94
C ALA A 174 18.40 -11.75 -4.18
N ILE A 175 17.40 -10.89 -4.22
CA ILE A 175 17.29 -9.79 -3.24
C ILE A 175 16.41 -10.29 -2.09
N ALA A 176 17.01 -10.49 -0.92
CA ALA A 176 16.29 -11.01 0.26
C ALA A 176 16.96 -10.53 1.56
N SER A 177 16.46 -11.02 2.71
CA SER A 177 17.07 -10.75 4.01
C SER A 177 18.39 -11.51 4.18
N ALA A 178 19.29 -11.01 5.03
CA ALA A 178 20.52 -11.73 5.40
C ALA A 178 20.21 -13.14 5.97
N ARG A 179 19.12 -13.25 6.75
CA ARG A 179 18.67 -14.52 7.32
C ARG A 179 18.33 -15.57 6.26
N ALA A 180 17.76 -15.16 5.12
CA ALA A 180 17.52 -16.08 4.01
C ALA A 180 18.84 -16.61 3.42
N GLY A 181 19.90 -15.79 3.40
CA GLY A 181 21.24 -16.21 3.02
C GLY A 181 21.79 -17.29 3.93
N ASP A 182 21.75 -17.07 5.24
CA ASP A 182 22.20 -18.03 6.25
C ASP A 182 21.43 -19.36 6.16
N LEU A 183 20.10 -19.27 6.01
CA LEU A 183 19.22 -20.43 6.02
C LEU A 183 19.42 -21.33 4.79
N TYR A 184 19.63 -20.72 3.62
CA TYR A 184 19.74 -21.43 2.35
C TYR A 184 21.18 -21.65 1.88
N GLY A 185 22.18 -21.25 2.69
CA GLY A 185 23.59 -21.42 2.38
C GLY A 185 24.06 -20.54 1.20
N LEU A 186 23.48 -19.35 1.06
CA LEU A 186 23.89 -18.35 0.06
C LEU A 186 24.87 -17.35 0.67
N GLU A 187 25.73 -16.80 -0.19
CA GLU A 187 26.71 -15.78 0.16
C GLU A 187 26.12 -14.38 -0.07
N VAL A 188 26.32 -13.49 0.90
CA VAL A 188 25.95 -12.07 0.80
C VAL A 188 27.01 -11.35 -0.04
N LEU A 189 26.65 -10.96 -1.27
CA LEU A 189 27.54 -10.23 -2.18
C LEU A 189 27.59 -8.73 -1.86
N ASP A 190 26.47 -8.16 -1.43
CA ASP A 190 26.33 -6.80 -0.90
C ASP A 190 25.16 -6.75 0.10
N GLU A 191 25.27 -5.88 1.09
CA GLU A 191 24.23 -5.61 2.09
C GLU A 191 23.83 -4.13 2.03
N GLY A 192 22.56 -3.83 2.32
CA GLY A 192 22.06 -2.46 2.37
C GLY A 192 21.87 -1.86 0.98
N ILE A 193 21.48 -2.68 -0.01
CA ILE A 193 21.35 -2.28 -1.42
C ILE A 193 20.07 -1.48 -1.73
N GLN A 194 19.19 -1.30 -0.75
CA GLN A 194 17.97 -0.54 -0.92
C GLN A 194 18.24 0.94 -1.16
N ASP A 195 17.42 1.57 -2.00
CA ASP A 195 17.53 2.99 -2.36
C ASP A 195 17.29 3.92 -1.15
N MET A 196 16.62 3.43 -0.10
CA MET A 196 16.33 4.17 1.14
C MET A 196 16.78 3.39 2.37
N ALA A 197 17.74 3.94 3.12
CA ALA A 197 18.29 3.30 4.32
C ALA A 197 17.25 3.13 5.46
N ASP A 198 16.32 4.09 5.60
CA ASP A 198 15.35 4.14 6.71
C ASP A 198 14.04 3.37 6.40
N ASN A 199 14.18 2.10 6.02
CA ASN A 199 13.05 1.23 5.72
C ASN A 199 12.66 0.41 6.96
N ILE A 200 11.58 0.78 7.65
CA ILE A 200 11.10 0.12 8.87
C ILE A 200 9.70 -0.45 8.61
N THR A 201 9.51 -1.72 8.98
CA THR A 201 8.20 -2.35 9.00
C THR A 201 7.75 -2.54 10.45
N ARG A 202 6.55 -2.05 10.75
CA ARG A 202 5.86 -2.27 12.02
C ARG A 202 5.00 -3.53 11.92
N PHE A 203 5.20 -4.44 12.86
CA PHE A 203 4.47 -5.68 13.01
C PHE A 203 3.59 -5.64 14.26
N LEU A 204 2.44 -6.30 14.20
CA LEU A 204 1.56 -6.53 15.33
C LEU A 204 1.68 -7.97 15.79
N VAL A 205 1.72 -8.16 17.10
CA VAL A 205 1.64 -9.46 17.74
C VAL A 205 0.17 -9.70 18.10
N LEU A 206 -0.41 -10.78 17.59
CA LEU A 206 -1.81 -11.14 17.77
C LEU A 206 -1.96 -12.35 18.68
N SER A 207 -3.10 -12.41 19.35
CA SER A 207 -3.51 -13.58 20.15
C SER A 207 -5.02 -13.70 20.25
N ARG A 208 -5.47 -14.87 20.74
CA ARG A 208 -6.88 -15.14 21.03
C ARG A 208 -7.37 -14.37 22.25
N ASP A 209 -6.51 -14.20 23.24
CA ASP A 209 -6.84 -13.53 24.50
C ASP A 209 -6.24 -12.13 24.53
N PRO A 210 -7.01 -11.11 24.97
CA PRO A 210 -6.49 -9.77 25.14
C PRO A 210 -5.48 -9.71 26.29
N VAL A 211 -4.51 -8.80 26.18
CA VAL A 211 -3.68 -8.43 27.33
C VAL A 211 -4.50 -7.51 28.23
N ILE A 212 -4.65 -7.91 29.49
CA ILE A 212 -5.28 -7.09 30.53
C ILE A 212 -4.14 -6.46 31.33
N SER A 213 -3.82 -5.21 31.04
CA SER A 213 -2.84 -4.46 31.82
C SER A 213 -3.41 -4.09 33.18
N ALA A 214 -2.61 -4.25 34.24
CA ALA A 214 -3.00 -3.82 35.57
C ALA A 214 -3.14 -2.29 35.63
N PRO A 215 -4.08 -1.74 36.42
CA PRO A 215 -4.14 -0.31 36.67
C PRO A 215 -2.80 0.21 37.23
N GLY A 216 -2.26 1.27 36.63
CA GLY A 216 -0.99 1.89 37.08
C GLY A 216 0.30 1.27 36.53
N ASP A 217 0.24 0.44 35.48
CA ASP A 217 1.45 0.02 34.75
C ASP A 217 2.18 1.27 34.21
N PRO A 218 3.45 1.53 34.62
CA PRO A 218 4.17 2.73 34.23
C PRO A 218 4.62 2.71 32.76
N ARG A 219 4.52 1.58 32.06
CA ARG A 219 4.91 1.48 30.65
C ARG A 219 3.90 2.23 29.78
N PRO A 220 4.35 3.00 28.77
CA PRO A 220 3.44 3.61 27.83
C PRO A 220 2.68 2.53 27.08
N HIS A 221 1.34 2.62 27.08
CA HIS A 221 0.48 1.71 26.35
C HIS A 221 -0.06 2.34 25.08
N LYS A 222 -0.33 1.50 24.09
CA LYS A 222 -1.06 1.86 22.89
C LYS A 222 -2.36 1.08 22.86
N THR A 223 -3.45 1.77 22.55
CA THR A 223 -4.74 1.15 22.29
C THR A 223 -5.10 1.36 20.83
N SER A 224 -5.28 0.26 20.11
CA SER A 224 -5.71 0.26 18.71
C SER A 224 -7.21 -0.04 18.64
N LEU A 225 -7.94 0.73 17.82
CA LEU A 225 -9.37 0.54 17.62
C LEU A 225 -9.77 0.78 16.17
N ALA A 226 -10.94 0.28 15.81
CA ALA A 226 -11.59 0.52 14.53
C ALA A 226 -13.02 0.99 14.75
N PHE A 227 -13.46 2.02 14.02
CA PHE A 227 -14.82 2.54 14.14
C PHE A 227 -15.37 3.06 12.83
N ALA A 228 -16.69 3.03 12.70
CA ALA A 228 -17.43 3.64 11.59
C ALA A 228 -18.36 4.73 12.13
N LEU A 229 -18.60 5.73 11.31
CA LEU A 229 -19.41 6.90 11.65
C LEU A 229 -20.65 6.97 10.75
N PRO A 230 -21.76 7.56 11.24
CA PRO A 230 -22.84 7.97 10.37
C PRO A 230 -22.38 9.12 9.47
N GLU A 231 -23.04 9.31 8.34
CA GLU A 231 -22.73 10.40 7.41
C GLU A 231 -23.08 11.78 8.00
N GLY A 232 -22.42 12.82 7.48
CA GLY A 232 -22.68 14.23 7.77
C GLY A 232 -21.44 15.03 8.17
N PRO A 233 -21.52 16.37 8.08
CA PRO A 233 -20.38 17.25 8.35
C PRO A 233 -19.90 17.16 9.80
N GLY A 234 -18.58 17.24 9.98
CA GLY A 234 -17.93 17.28 11.29
C GLY A 234 -18.06 15.99 12.12
N ARG A 235 -18.54 14.88 11.57
CA ARG A 235 -18.71 13.60 12.30
C ARG A 235 -17.39 13.04 12.79
N LEU A 236 -16.36 13.05 11.93
CA LEU A 236 -15.02 12.61 12.31
C LEU A 236 -14.44 13.50 13.42
N PHE A 237 -14.62 14.82 13.32
CA PHE A 237 -14.20 15.74 14.37
C PHE A 237 -14.88 15.44 15.72
N LYS A 238 -16.20 15.23 15.73
CA LYS A 238 -16.95 14.85 16.94
C LYS A 238 -16.42 13.54 17.53
N ALA A 239 -16.15 12.55 16.69
CA ALA A 239 -15.58 11.28 17.13
C ALA A 239 -14.20 11.44 17.77
N LEU A 240 -13.31 12.23 17.16
CA LEU A 240 -11.96 12.44 17.67
C LEU A 240 -11.90 13.37 18.90
N SER A 241 -12.94 14.21 19.09
CA SER A 241 -13.06 15.10 20.26
C SER A 241 -13.05 14.35 21.58
N VAL A 242 -13.56 13.12 21.61
CA VAL A 242 -13.65 12.30 22.83
C VAL A 242 -12.29 12.01 23.45
N PHE A 243 -11.24 11.94 22.61
CA PHE A 243 -9.86 11.71 23.01
C PHE A 243 -9.18 13.03 23.39
N ALA A 244 -9.33 14.06 22.55
CA ALA A 244 -8.70 15.35 22.76
C ALA A 244 -9.15 16.03 24.07
N LEU A 245 -10.45 15.97 24.38
CA LEU A 245 -11.01 16.50 25.63
C LEU A 245 -10.46 15.81 26.89
N ARG A 246 -9.73 14.69 26.73
CA ARG A 246 -9.15 13.89 27.80
C ARG A 246 -7.62 13.80 27.70
N ASN A 247 -7.00 14.65 26.88
CA ASN A 247 -5.56 14.68 26.63
C ASN A 247 -4.98 13.34 26.15
N LEU A 248 -5.78 12.53 25.45
CA LEU A 248 -5.33 11.30 24.83
C LEU A 248 -4.78 11.58 23.45
N ASP A 249 -3.57 11.10 23.18
CA ASP A 249 -2.84 11.41 21.96
C ASP A 249 -3.07 10.33 20.88
N ILE A 250 -3.35 10.76 19.66
CA ILE A 250 -3.64 9.91 18.50
C ILE A 250 -2.38 9.81 17.64
N CYS A 251 -1.80 8.62 17.53
CA CYS A 251 -0.56 8.36 16.79
C CYS A 251 -0.79 8.10 15.30
N LYS A 252 -1.87 7.40 14.97
CA LYS A 252 -2.15 6.99 13.59
C LYS A 252 -3.64 7.05 13.37
N ILE A 253 -4.04 7.59 12.22
CA ILE A 253 -5.41 7.50 11.72
C ILE A 253 -5.36 7.08 10.25
N GLU A 254 -6.16 6.06 9.92
CA GLU A 254 -6.24 5.53 8.57
C GLU A 254 -7.71 5.41 8.19
N SER A 255 -8.12 6.13 7.15
CA SER A 255 -9.44 5.94 6.53
C SER A 255 -9.37 4.84 5.49
N ARG A 256 -10.14 3.77 5.68
CA ARG A 256 -10.19 2.65 4.73
C ARG A 256 -11.58 2.47 4.12
N PRO A 257 -11.71 2.42 2.78
CA PRO A 257 -12.93 1.98 2.13
C PRO A 257 -13.48 0.67 2.70
N MET A 258 -14.75 0.69 3.12
CA MET A 258 -15.47 -0.49 3.54
C MET A 258 -15.75 -1.36 2.32
N ARG A 259 -15.30 -2.61 2.37
CA ARG A 259 -15.68 -3.62 1.37
C ARG A 259 -17.10 -4.12 1.63
N SER A 260 -17.81 -4.44 0.55
CA SER A 260 -19.20 -4.90 0.56
C SER A 260 -19.42 -6.24 1.28
N ASP A 261 -18.37 -7.06 1.39
CA ASP A 261 -18.34 -8.40 1.98
C ASP A 261 -18.06 -8.42 3.50
N LEU A 262 -17.67 -7.29 4.11
CA LEU A 262 -17.43 -7.24 5.54
C LEU A 262 -18.75 -7.22 6.33
N LEU A 263 -18.79 -7.92 7.46
CA LEU A 263 -19.93 -7.95 8.42
C LEU A 263 -20.47 -6.55 8.78
N VAL A 264 -19.61 -5.53 8.68
CA VAL A 264 -19.94 -4.12 8.96
C VAL A 264 -20.85 -3.50 7.88
N ALA A 265 -20.84 -4.02 6.64
CA ALA A 265 -21.65 -3.52 5.54
C ALA A 265 -23.17 -3.65 5.79
N ALA A 266 -23.58 -4.64 6.59
CA ALA A 266 -24.97 -4.89 6.97
C ALA A 266 -25.51 -3.94 8.05
N VAL A 267 -24.63 -3.24 8.80
CA VAL A 267 -25.01 -2.48 10.00
C VAL A 267 -25.22 -0.99 9.72
N ALA A 268 -24.88 -0.51 8.52
CA ALA A 268 -25.01 0.91 8.16
C ALA A 268 -25.58 1.07 6.73
N PRO A 269 -26.90 0.94 6.49
CA PRO A 269 -27.47 1.29 5.20
C PRO A 269 -27.24 2.78 4.92
N GLY A 270 -26.41 3.09 3.92
CA GLY A 270 -26.12 4.45 3.46
C GLY A 270 -26.50 4.58 2.01
N ALA A 271 -27.37 5.54 1.69
CA ALA A 271 -27.76 5.87 0.34
C ALA A 271 -26.80 6.95 -0.22
N GLY A 272 -26.10 6.67 -1.32
CA GLY A 272 -25.43 7.70 -2.14
C GLY A 272 -23.91 7.58 -2.29
N ARG A 273 -23.12 7.43 -1.22
CA ARG A 273 -21.63 7.47 -1.35
C ARG A 273 -21.03 6.15 -1.88
N ARG A 274 -20.24 6.25 -2.96
CA ARG A 274 -19.44 5.13 -3.54
C ARG A 274 -18.39 4.57 -2.57
N PHE A 275 -17.89 5.39 -1.64
CA PHE A 275 -16.98 4.97 -0.56
C PHE A 275 -17.58 5.26 0.81
N ARG A 276 -17.77 4.21 1.62
CA ARG A 276 -17.96 4.31 3.07
C ARG A 276 -16.62 3.99 3.74
N TYR A 277 -16.30 4.62 4.87
CA TYR A 277 -14.99 4.44 5.49
C TYR A 277 -15.08 3.81 6.87
N LEU A 278 -14.18 2.86 7.12
CA LEU A 278 -13.80 2.40 8.44
C LEU A 278 -12.51 3.14 8.85
N PHE A 279 -12.50 3.70 10.05
CA PHE A 279 -11.33 4.41 10.58
C PHE A 279 -10.59 3.49 11.53
N TYR A 280 -9.28 3.31 11.29
CA TYR A 280 -8.37 2.68 12.23
C TYR A 280 -7.61 3.76 12.98
N LEU A 281 -7.48 3.59 14.30
CA LEU A 281 -6.92 4.59 15.18
C LEU A 281 -5.99 3.93 16.19
N ASP A 282 -4.78 4.47 16.32
CA ASP A 282 -3.86 4.14 17.42
C ASP A 282 -3.79 5.31 18.39
N ILE A 283 -4.04 5.04 19.67
CA ILE A 283 -4.05 6.04 20.75
C ILE A 283 -3.00 5.67 21.77
N VAL A 284 -2.24 6.65 22.26
CA VAL A 284 -1.40 6.47 23.45
C VAL A 284 -2.29 6.53 24.69
N GLY A 285 -2.47 5.40 25.35
CA GLY A 285 -3.34 5.27 26.51
C GLY A 285 -3.65 3.82 26.86
N ASN A 286 -3.87 3.56 28.15
CA ASN A 286 -4.21 2.25 28.68
C ASN A 286 -5.74 2.13 28.86
N LEU A 287 -6.33 0.97 28.53
CA LEU A 287 -7.75 0.70 28.78
C LEU A 287 -8.12 0.69 30.27
N ALA A 288 -7.14 0.51 31.17
CA ALA A 288 -7.34 0.61 32.60
C ALA A 288 -7.56 2.07 33.06
N ASP A 289 -7.14 3.06 32.27
CA ASP A 289 -7.23 4.47 32.65
C ASP A 289 -8.66 4.99 32.51
N THR A 290 -9.13 5.70 33.54
CA THR A 290 -10.48 6.30 33.55
C THR A 290 -10.70 7.26 32.37
N ALA A 291 -9.66 7.99 31.96
CA ALA A 291 -9.71 8.86 30.78
C ALA A 291 -10.03 8.06 29.51
N MET A 292 -9.35 6.93 29.29
CA MET A 292 -9.57 6.09 28.12
C MET A 292 -10.95 5.42 28.14
N GLN A 293 -11.37 4.90 29.29
CA GLN A 293 -12.71 4.30 29.44
C GLN A 293 -13.83 5.28 29.14
N ASN A 294 -13.71 6.52 29.64
CA ASN A 294 -14.68 7.57 29.38
C ASN A 294 -14.66 8.01 27.91
N ALA A 295 -13.49 8.04 27.26
CA ALA A 295 -13.37 8.33 25.83
C ALA A 295 -14.09 7.28 24.99
N LEU A 296 -13.87 5.99 25.28
CA LEU A 296 -14.51 4.89 24.56
C LEU A 296 -16.03 4.85 24.74
N ARG A 297 -16.53 5.11 25.96
CA ARG A 297 -17.98 5.19 26.22
C ARG A 297 -18.64 6.30 25.39
N HIS A 298 -18.02 7.48 25.35
CA HIS A 298 -18.51 8.59 24.53
C HIS A 298 -18.40 8.28 23.03
N LEU A 299 -17.31 7.62 22.61
CA LEU A 299 -17.13 7.23 21.22
C LEU A 299 -18.26 6.29 20.77
N GLN A 300 -18.60 5.31 21.61
CA GLN A 300 -19.65 4.33 21.35
C GLN A 300 -21.00 5.00 21.05
N GLU A 301 -21.33 6.12 21.69
CA GLU A 301 -22.58 6.86 21.47
C GLU A 301 -22.63 7.59 20.12
N VAL A 302 -21.47 7.96 19.55
CA VAL A 302 -21.38 8.74 18.31
C VAL A 302 -21.04 7.90 17.07
N THR A 303 -20.67 6.63 17.27
CA THR A 303 -20.30 5.69 16.19
C THR A 303 -21.40 4.71 15.86
N THR A 304 -21.47 4.26 14.61
CA THR A 304 -22.33 3.14 14.19
C THR A 304 -21.66 1.78 14.43
N PHE A 305 -20.34 1.76 14.51
CA PHE A 305 -19.54 0.59 14.82
C PHE A 305 -18.31 1.02 15.61
N LEU A 306 -17.98 0.29 16.67
CA LEU A 306 -16.75 0.48 17.44
C LEU A 306 -16.21 -0.89 17.86
N ARG A 307 -14.94 -1.12 17.59
CA ARG A 307 -14.21 -2.30 18.04
C ARG A 307 -12.84 -1.90 18.56
N VAL A 308 -12.55 -2.29 19.80
CA VAL A 308 -11.19 -2.24 20.34
C VAL A 308 -10.44 -3.47 19.84
N LEU A 309 -9.33 -3.24 19.13
CA LEU A 309 -8.50 -4.30 18.55
C LEU A 309 -7.47 -4.81 19.54
N GLY A 310 -7.02 -3.97 20.48
CA GLY A 310 -6.14 -4.40 21.56
C GLY A 310 -5.57 -3.22 22.34
N CYS A 311 -5.07 -3.51 23.54
CA CYS A 311 -4.31 -2.58 24.37
C CYS A 311 -3.04 -3.30 24.79
N TYR A 312 -1.88 -2.71 24.48
CA TYR A 312 -0.61 -3.39 24.60
C TYR A 312 0.51 -2.40 24.95
N PRO A 313 1.59 -2.88 25.60
CA PRO A 313 2.76 -2.06 25.85
C PRO A 313 3.35 -1.59 24.53
N LYS A 314 3.71 -0.31 24.46
CA LYS A 314 4.48 0.25 23.37
C LYS A 314 5.91 -0.30 23.43
N GLU A 315 6.51 -0.61 22.29
CA GLU A 315 7.91 -1.03 22.24
C GLU A 315 8.80 0.10 22.81
N ALA A 316 9.62 -0.22 23.82
CA ALA A 316 10.61 0.71 24.34
C ALA A 316 11.80 0.74 23.37
N SER A 317 12.13 1.92 22.82
CA SER A 317 13.33 2.08 21.99
C SER A 317 14.57 1.80 22.85
N SER A 318 15.32 0.74 22.54
CA SER A 318 16.65 0.47 23.09
C SER A 318 17.78 0.93 22.15
N LEU A 319 17.47 1.67 21.10
CA LEU A 319 18.45 2.11 20.10
C LEU A 319 19.06 3.46 20.50
N ALA A 320 20.12 3.40 21.31
CA ALA A 320 21.10 4.48 21.40
C ALA A 320 21.99 4.41 20.16
N LEU A 321 21.58 5.08 19.08
CA LEU A 321 22.43 5.30 17.91
C LEU A 321 23.15 6.64 18.06
N GLN A 322 24.46 6.62 17.85
CA GLN A 322 25.32 7.80 17.90
C GLN A 322 24.84 8.83 16.87
N THR A 323 24.53 10.03 17.34
CA THR A 323 24.22 11.20 16.53
C THR A 323 25.43 11.54 15.66
N VAL A 324 25.31 11.32 14.36
CA VAL A 324 26.14 12.00 13.37
C VAL A 324 25.27 13.10 12.79
N ASP A 325 25.65 14.35 13.02
CA ASP A 325 25.02 15.51 12.37
C ASP A 325 25.16 15.37 10.85
N LEU A 326 24.10 14.95 10.19
CA LEU A 326 23.98 14.99 8.73
C LEU A 326 23.32 16.32 8.34
N PRO A 327 23.88 17.05 7.35
CA PRO A 327 23.33 18.33 6.93
C PRO A 327 21.94 18.19 6.30
N ASP A 328 21.13 19.24 6.48
CA ASP A 328 19.71 19.34 6.13
C ASP A 328 19.53 19.38 4.59
N PRO A 329 18.96 18.33 3.94
CA PRO A 329 18.92 18.24 2.47
C PRO A 329 17.94 19.24 1.81
N ILE A 330 17.15 19.97 2.61
CA ILE A 330 16.21 21.00 2.13
C ILE A 330 16.89 22.38 2.08
N ALA A 331 17.93 22.62 2.87
CA ALA A 331 18.65 23.90 2.89
C ALA A 331 19.80 23.96 1.87
N ASP A 332 20.46 22.83 1.57
CA ASP A 332 21.62 22.80 0.67
C ASP A 332 21.28 22.71 -0.82
N ALA A 333 20.02 22.44 -1.18
CA ALA A 333 19.57 22.44 -2.58
C ALA A 333 19.62 23.85 -3.22
N GLU A 334 19.53 24.92 -2.43
CA GLU A 334 19.69 26.30 -2.92
C GLU A 334 21.16 26.77 -2.90
N ALA A 335 22.05 26.10 -2.17
CA ALA A 335 23.44 26.54 -1.98
C ALA A 335 24.49 25.74 -2.80
N ALA A 336 24.20 24.48 -3.16
CA ALA A 336 25.23 23.56 -3.68
C ALA A 336 25.40 23.50 -5.20
N GLY A 337 24.72 24.34 -5.99
CA GLY A 337 24.95 24.39 -7.46
C GLY A 337 24.93 23.02 -8.14
N VAL A 338 24.09 22.10 -7.64
CA VAL A 338 23.92 20.76 -8.19
C VAL A 338 23.41 20.93 -9.63
N PRO A 339 24.04 20.33 -10.64
CA PRO A 339 23.56 20.45 -12.01
C PRO A 339 22.13 19.93 -12.06
N ASP A 340 21.27 20.82 -12.53
CA ASP A 340 19.88 20.58 -12.82
C ASP A 340 19.73 19.27 -13.65
N PRO A 341 18.98 18.24 -13.17
CA PRO A 341 18.70 17.07 -13.98
C PRO A 341 17.82 17.39 -15.21
N LEU A 342 17.39 18.65 -15.39
CA LEU A 342 16.65 19.15 -16.55
C LEU A 342 17.50 19.36 -17.82
N HIS A 343 18.76 18.92 -17.88
CA HIS A 343 19.52 18.87 -19.15
C HIS A 343 19.57 17.46 -19.73
N GLY A 344 18.55 17.15 -20.54
CA GLY A 344 18.51 15.92 -21.33
C GLY A 344 17.16 15.68 -21.99
N ASN A 345 16.69 16.61 -22.85
CA ASN A 345 15.45 16.40 -23.61
C ASN A 345 15.49 15.12 -24.47
N ASP A 346 16.68 14.66 -24.89
CA ASP A 346 16.81 13.56 -25.85
C ASP A 346 16.55 12.17 -25.26
N GLU A 347 16.97 11.86 -24.02
CA GLU A 347 16.77 10.52 -23.43
C GLU A 347 15.30 10.24 -23.06
N LEU A 348 14.61 11.26 -22.53
CA LEU A 348 13.20 11.15 -22.16
C LEU A 348 12.29 11.12 -23.39
N LEU A 349 12.59 11.94 -24.41
CA LEU A 349 11.94 11.85 -25.71
C LEU A 349 12.19 10.49 -26.38
N PHE A 350 13.39 9.93 -26.25
CA PHE A 350 13.73 8.60 -26.78
C PHE A 350 12.98 7.47 -26.05
N ALA A 351 12.91 7.51 -24.72
CA ALA A 351 12.14 6.55 -23.92
C ALA A 351 10.64 6.59 -24.25
N LEU A 352 10.06 7.78 -24.43
CA LEU A 352 8.66 7.96 -24.81
C LEU A 352 8.38 7.56 -26.27
N ALA A 353 9.32 7.83 -27.19
CA ALA A 353 9.26 7.36 -28.58
C ALA A 353 9.29 5.83 -28.67
N SER A 354 10.13 5.19 -27.85
CA SER A 354 10.21 3.73 -27.72
C SER A 354 8.92 3.13 -27.14
N ALA A 355 8.36 3.72 -26.08
CA ALA A 355 7.13 3.25 -25.44
C ALA A 355 5.87 3.36 -26.34
N THR A 356 5.89 4.27 -27.31
CA THR A 356 4.78 4.49 -28.26
C THR A 356 5.00 3.86 -29.64
N GLY A 357 6.18 3.30 -29.90
CA GLY A 357 6.56 2.71 -31.19
C GLY A 357 6.66 3.71 -32.35
N ARG A 358 6.93 5.00 -32.08
CA ARG A 358 6.88 6.08 -33.09
C ARG A 358 8.15 6.92 -33.11
N SER A 359 8.44 7.60 -34.23
CA SER A 359 9.61 8.47 -34.35
C SER A 359 9.43 9.80 -33.58
N PRO A 360 10.50 10.41 -33.02
CA PRO A 360 10.43 11.68 -32.27
C PRO A 360 9.81 12.83 -33.08
N GLN A 361 10.01 12.85 -34.40
CA GLN A 361 9.48 13.86 -35.31
C GLN A 361 7.95 13.75 -35.50
N GLN A 362 7.39 12.52 -35.46
CA GLN A 362 5.94 12.30 -35.47
C GLN A 362 5.29 12.68 -34.13
N ALA A 363 5.97 12.41 -33.01
CA ALA A 363 5.48 12.75 -31.67
C ALA A 363 5.33 14.27 -31.46
N MET A 364 6.22 15.08 -32.06
CA MET A 364 6.18 16.54 -32.04
C MET A 364 5.11 17.15 -32.97
N ALA A 365 4.79 16.52 -34.10
CA ALA A 365 3.76 17.00 -35.03
C ALA A 365 2.34 16.84 -34.46
N ASP A 366 2.10 15.75 -33.71
CA ASP A 366 0.81 15.44 -33.06
C ASP A 366 0.50 16.33 -31.83
N HIS A 367 1.50 17.05 -31.29
CA HIS A 367 1.31 17.95 -30.13
C HIS A 367 0.37 19.14 -30.44
N ARG A 368 -0.03 19.31 -31.71
CA ARG A 368 -0.95 20.36 -32.16
C ARG A 368 -2.40 19.89 -32.36
N THR A 369 -2.71 18.60 -32.26
CA THR A 369 -4.04 18.06 -32.64
C THR A 369 -4.85 17.48 -31.48
N ALA A 370 -4.23 16.95 -30.42
CA ALA A 370 -4.93 16.42 -29.25
C ALA A 370 -4.08 16.54 -27.97
N PRO A 371 -4.68 16.84 -26.80
CA PRO A 371 -3.93 17.02 -25.57
C PRO A 371 -3.29 15.71 -25.12
N ALA A 372 -2.00 15.75 -24.80
CA ALA A 372 -1.27 14.59 -24.30
C ALA A 372 -1.55 14.38 -22.79
N VAL A 373 -1.92 13.15 -22.40
CA VAL A 373 -2.24 12.81 -21.01
C VAL A 373 -1.36 11.67 -20.51
N ALA A 374 -0.44 11.96 -19.60
CA ALA A 374 0.47 10.98 -19.02
C ALA A 374 -0.25 10.04 -18.04
N TYR A 375 0.09 8.77 -18.06
CA TYR A 375 -0.42 7.78 -17.10
C TYR A 375 0.62 6.70 -16.84
N LYS A 376 0.56 6.04 -15.67
CA LYS A 376 1.44 4.89 -15.37
C LYS A 376 0.87 3.61 -15.96
N GLY A 377 1.68 2.90 -16.76
CA GLY A 377 1.38 1.59 -17.33
C GLY A 377 1.46 1.54 -18.85
N LEU A 378 1.16 0.37 -19.40
CA LEU A 378 1.11 0.14 -20.85
C LEU A 378 -0.29 0.46 -21.44
N PRO A 379 -0.38 0.61 -22.78
CA PRO A 379 -1.66 0.69 -23.47
C PRO A 379 -2.57 -0.51 -23.12
N GLY A 380 -3.80 -0.20 -22.74
CA GLY A 380 -4.83 -1.10 -22.25
C GLY A 380 -4.92 -1.17 -20.72
N ALA A 381 -3.95 -0.63 -19.97
CA ALA A 381 -4.02 -0.58 -18.52
C ALA A 381 -5.23 0.25 -18.03
N TYR A 382 -5.70 -0.02 -16.80
CA TYR A 382 -6.80 0.74 -16.19
C TYR A 382 -6.52 2.25 -16.11
N SER A 383 -5.26 2.64 -15.95
CA SER A 383 -4.82 4.04 -15.96
C SER A 383 -5.04 4.73 -17.33
N GLU A 384 -4.92 4.00 -18.44
CA GLU A 384 -5.22 4.55 -19.78
C GLU A 384 -6.73 4.79 -19.92
N GLY A 385 -7.55 3.83 -19.48
CA GLY A 385 -9.00 4.00 -19.44
C GLY A 385 -9.42 5.19 -18.58
N ALA A 386 -8.74 5.41 -17.44
CA ALA A 386 -8.94 6.59 -16.61
C ALA A 386 -8.54 7.88 -17.34
N ALA A 387 -7.42 7.90 -18.06
CA ALA A 387 -6.97 9.05 -18.84
C ALA A 387 -7.98 9.47 -19.92
N LEU A 388 -8.49 8.49 -20.66
CA LEU A 388 -9.47 8.72 -21.72
C LEU A 388 -10.85 9.14 -21.18
N LYS A 389 -11.23 8.63 -20.01
CA LYS A 389 -12.43 9.06 -19.31
C LYS A 389 -12.28 10.49 -18.77
N ALA A 390 -11.10 10.84 -18.25
CA ALA A 390 -10.81 12.17 -17.72
C ALA A 390 -10.78 13.25 -18.81
N VAL A 391 -10.17 12.93 -19.95
CA VAL A 391 -10.01 13.85 -21.09
C VAL A 391 -10.41 13.11 -22.37
N PRO A 392 -11.70 13.13 -22.75
CA PRO A 392 -12.16 12.49 -23.98
C PRO A 392 -11.43 13.03 -25.21
N GLY A 393 -10.96 12.13 -26.08
CA GLY A 393 -10.21 12.48 -27.29
C GLY A 393 -8.74 12.86 -27.04
N CYS A 394 -8.22 12.69 -25.82
CA CYS A 394 -6.80 12.90 -25.56
C CYS A 394 -5.92 11.88 -26.27
N ARG A 395 -4.62 12.20 -26.38
CA ARG A 395 -3.56 11.25 -26.73
C ARG A 395 -2.96 10.68 -25.43
N PRO A 396 -3.26 9.42 -25.05
CA PRO A 396 -2.67 8.83 -23.85
C PRO A 396 -1.16 8.64 -24.02
N LEU A 397 -0.38 9.04 -23.02
CA LEU A 397 1.06 8.91 -22.99
C LEU A 397 1.48 7.89 -21.90
N PRO A 398 1.82 6.65 -22.28
CA PRO A 398 2.24 5.63 -21.33
C PRO A 398 3.57 6.01 -20.68
N CYS A 399 3.65 5.84 -19.37
CA CYS A 399 4.85 6.03 -18.56
C CYS A 399 5.12 4.76 -17.75
N GLU A 400 6.37 4.32 -17.66
CA GLU A 400 6.71 3.10 -16.92
C GLU A 400 6.54 3.29 -15.40
N GLN A 401 6.99 4.44 -14.89
CA GLN A 401 6.96 4.78 -13.47
C GLN A 401 6.02 5.95 -13.19
N PHE A 402 5.55 6.05 -11.94
CA PHE A 402 4.77 7.20 -11.50
C PHE A 402 5.58 8.50 -11.65
N ASP A 403 6.84 8.51 -11.22
CA ASP A 403 7.71 9.70 -11.31
C ASP A 403 7.86 10.20 -12.76
N THR A 404 8.00 9.28 -13.74
CA THR A 404 8.06 9.64 -15.17
C THR A 404 6.80 10.35 -15.65
N ALA A 405 5.61 9.99 -15.13
CA ALA A 405 4.38 10.71 -15.47
C ALA A 405 4.35 12.14 -14.89
N PHE A 406 4.89 12.33 -13.68
CA PHE A 406 5.07 13.67 -13.09
C PHE A 406 6.10 14.51 -13.87
N GLN A 407 7.21 13.90 -14.29
CA GLN A 407 8.23 14.54 -15.12
C GLN A 407 7.65 14.94 -16.48
N ALA A 408 6.90 14.06 -17.16
CA ALA A 408 6.28 14.35 -18.44
C ALA A 408 5.35 15.58 -18.37
N LEU A 409 4.58 15.71 -17.28
CA LEU A 409 3.75 16.89 -17.05
C LEU A 409 4.59 18.15 -16.72
N SER A 410 5.65 18.02 -15.94
CA SER A 410 6.53 19.14 -15.57
C SER A 410 7.34 19.66 -16.76
N GLN A 411 7.70 18.78 -17.70
CA GLN A 411 8.53 19.07 -18.88
C GLN A 411 7.71 19.39 -20.16
N TRP A 412 6.40 19.64 -20.04
CA TRP A 412 5.54 20.02 -21.19
C TRP A 412 5.36 18.92 -22.26
N LEU A 413 5.72 17.67 -21.93
CA LEU A 413 5.47 16.50 -22.77
C LEU A 413 4.02 16.03 -22.66
N ALA A 414 3.38 16.28 -21.52
CA ALA A 414 1.96 16.12 -21.30
C ALA A 414 1.30 17.41 -20.78
N GLU A 415 0.01 17.58 -21.08
CA GLU A 415 -0.82 18.67 -20.56
C GLU A 415 -1.50 18.28 -19.25
N ARG A 416 -1.80 17.00 -19.07
CA ARG A 416 -2.35 16.43 -17.84
C ARG A 416 -1.64 15.12 -17.49
N ALA A 417 -1.74 14.71 -16.23
CA ALA A 417 -1.40 13.35 -15.82
C ALA A 417 -2.58 12.73 -15.06
N VAL A 418 -2.84 11.45 -15.26
CA VAL A 418 -3.90 10.72 -14.56
C VAL A 418 -3.29 9.54 -13.81
N LEU A 419 -3.42 9.58 -12.48
CA LEU A 419 -2.69 8.68 -11.58
C LEU A 419 -3.61 8.06 -10.52
N PRO A 420 -3.51 6.75 -10.27
CA PRO A 420 -4.33 6.07 -9.28
C PRO A 420 -3.87 6.46 -7.87
N ILE A 421 -4.80 6.97 -7.05
CA ILE A 421 -4.51 7.39 -5.68
C ILE A 421 -5.07 6.42 -4.63
N GLU A 422 -6.14 5.70 -4.95
CA GLU A 422 -6.79 4.80 -4.00
C GLU A 422 -7.59 3.72 -4.74
N ASN A 423 -7.53 2.48 -4.26
CA ASN A 423 -8.34 1.37 -4.74
C ASN A 423 -9.20 0.80 -3.60
N SER A 424 -10.44 0.40 -3.85
CA SER A 424 -11.34 -0.10 -2.81
C SER A 424 -10.88 -1.43 -2.17
N LEU A 425 -10.07 -2.22 -2.88
CA LEU A 425 -9.44 -3.43 -2.34
C LEU A 425 -8.01 -3.17 -1.87
N GLY A 426 -7.19 -2.49 -2.67
CA GLY A 426 -5.77 -2.25 -2.41
C GLY A 426 -5.45 -1.09 -1.47
N GLY A 427 -6.44 -0.24 -1.18
CA GLY A 427 -6.34 1.01 -0.41
C GLY A 427 -5.51 2.08 -1.13
N SER A 428 -4.91 2.99 -0.35
CA SER A 428 -4.16 4.15 -0.86
C SER A 428 -2.87 3.79 -1.60
N ASN A 429 -2.60 4.52 -2.69
CA ASN A 429 -1.35 4.49 -3.43
C ASN A 429 -0.40 5.59 -2.94
N HIS A 430 0.28 5.23 -1.88
CA HIS A 430 1.28 5.99 -1.16
C HIS A 430 2.35 6.68 -2.02
N ALA A 431 2.86 6.00 -3.06
CA ALA A 431 3.90 6.57 -3.92
C ALA A 431 3.44 7.85 -4.63
N VAL A 432 2.15 7.94 -5.00
CA VAL A 432 1.59 9.12 -5.67
C VAL A 432 1.44 10.28 -4.69
N TYR A 433 1.08 10.01 -3.42
CA TYR A 433 1.06 11.04 -2.37
C TYR A 433 2.42 11.68 -2.17
N ASP A 434 3.49 10.89 -2.12
CA ASP A 434 4.84 11.41 -1.91
C ASP A 434 5.30 12.25 -3.11
N LEU A 435 4.98 11.81 -4.34
CA LEU A 435 5.27 12.57 -5.56
C LEU A 435 4.47 13.88 -5.64
N LEU A 436 3.23 13.91 -5.14
CA LEU A 436 2.45 15.14 -5.04
C LEU A 436 3.12 16.18 -4.13
N ILE A 437 3.84 15.74 -3.09
CA ILE A 437 4.62 16.65 -2.23
C ILE A 437 5.90 17.11 -2.91
N ARG A 438 6.58 16.21 -3.64
CA ARG A 438 7.85 16.52 -4.33
C ARG A 438 7.67 17.47 -5.51
N TYR A 439 6.67 17.24 -6.35
CA TYR A 439 6.41 18.04 -7.54
C TYR A 439 5.40 19.15 -7.23
N ARG A 440 5.63 20.37 -7.74
CA ARG A 440 4.69 21.50 -7.64
C ARG A 440 3.58 21.41 -8.71
N LEU A 441 2.81 20.34 -8.67
CA LEU A 441 1.63 20.14 -9.52
C LEU A 441 0.34 20.28 -8.70
N HIS A 442 -0.77 20.48 -9.42
CA HIS A 442 -2.08 20.70 -8.86
C HIS A 442 -3.09 19.64 -9.28
N ILE A 443 -3.92 19.19 -8.34
CA ILE A 443 -5.07 18.35 -8.62
C ILE A 443 -6.19 19.22 -9.17
N VAL A 444 -6.69 18.86 -10.34
CA VAL A 444 -7.69 19.62 -11.10
C VAL A 444 -8.93 18.80 -11.46
N GLY A 445 -8.96 17.54 -11.03
CA GLY A 445 -10.10 16.64 -11.20
C GLY A 445 -9.85 15.28 -10.56
N GLU A 446 -10.90 14.47 -10.50
CA GLU A 446 -10.83 13.07 -10.13
C GLU A 446 -11.68 12.22 -11.07
N VAL A 447 -11.32 10.96 -11.23
CA VAL A 447 -12.07 9.98 -12.05
C VAL A 447 -12.10 8.64 -11.35
N MET A 448 -13.27 8.01 -11.33
CA MET A 448 -13.45 6.68 -10.78
C MET A 448 -13.57 5.65 -11.91
N VAL A 449 -12.80 4.57 -11.82
CA VAL A 449 -12.84 3.46 -12.79
C VAL A 449 -13.12 2.16 -12.04
N ALA A 450 -14.15 1.44 -12.49
CA ALA A 450 -14.42 0.08 -12.01
C ALA A 450 -13.38 -0.89 -12.57
N VAL A 451 -12.78 -1.69 -11.70
CA VAL A 451 -11.78 -2.69 -12.08
C VAL A 451 -12.52 -3.98 -12.39
N ARG A 452 -12.55 -4.35 -13.67
CA ARG A 452 -13.23 -5.53 -14.20
C ARG A 452 -12.24 -6.37 -14.98
N HIS A 453 -11.92 -7.53 -14.43
CA HIS A 453 -10.95 -8.45 -15.00
C HIS A 453 -11.61 -9.35 -16.03
N CYS A 454 -10.94 -9.53 -17.16
CA CYS A 454 -11.32 -10.46 -18.22
C CYS A 454 -10.23 -11.53 -18.34
N LEU A 455 -10.64 -12.77 -18.62
CA LEU A 455 -9.73 -13.83 -19.03
C LEU A 455 -9.56 -13.74 -20.55
N LEU A 456 -8.42 -13.25 -21.02
CA LEU A 456 -8.14 -13.00 -22.43
C LEU A 456 -7.23 -14.08 -23.01
N ALA A 457 -7.57 -14.62 -24.17
CA ALA A 457 -6.74 -15.58 -24.89
C ALA A 457 -6.70 -15.25 -26.40
N LEU A 458 -5.86 -15.96 -27.14
CA LEU A 458 -5.83 -15.82 -28.61
C LEU A 458 -7.17 -16.27 -29.22
N PRO A 459 -7.56 -15.69 -30.37
CA PRO A 459 -8.78 -16.08 -31.05
C PRO A 459 -8.90 -17.59 -31.30
N GLY A 460 -10.05 -18.15 -30.92
CA GLY A 460 -10.37 -19.57 -31.05
C GLY A 460 -9.60 -20.50 -30.09
N VAL A 461 -9.05 -19.99 -28.98
CA VAL A 461 -8.60 -20.81 -27.84
C VAL A 461 -9.79 -21.08 -26.92
N GLU A 462 -9.94 -22.31 -26.44
CA GLU A 462 -10.98 -22.64 -25.47
C GLU A 462 -10.39 -22.78 -24.05
N LYS A 463 -11.24 -22.70 -23.01
CA LYS A 463 -10.78 -22.83 -21.61
C LYS A 463 -10.07 -24.15 -21.33
N GLY A 464 -10.41 -25.22 -22.05
CA GLY A 464 -9.78 -26.53 -21.91
C GLY A 464 -8.34 -26.59 -22.42
N ASP A 465 -7.93 -25.64 -23.27
CA ASP A 465 -6.57 -25.59 -23.83
C ASP A 465 -5.56 -24.93 -22.86
N LEU A 466 -6.05 -24.24 -21.84
CA LEU A 466 -5.25 -23.44 -20.94
C LEU A 466 -4.45 -24.31 -19.97
N ARG A 467 -3.14 -24.09 -19.92
CA ARG A 467 -2.22 -24.67 -18.94
C ARG A 467 -1.72 -23.65 -17.94
N ARG A 468 -1.73 -22.38 -18.33
CA ARG A 468 -1.24 -21.28 -17.50
C ARG A 468 -2.02 -19.99 -17.70
N VAL A 469 -2.10 -19.20 -16.65
CA VAL A 469 -2.69 -17.87 -16.66
C VAL A 469 -1.66 -16.88 -16.14
N VAL A 470 -1.39 -15.87 -16.96
CA VAL A 470 -0.34 -14.87 -16.72
C VAL A 470 -0.97 -13.54 -16.35
N SER A 471 -0.56 -12.93 -15.24
CA SER A 471 -0.96 -11.56 -14.91
C SER A 471 -0.14 -10.98 -13.77
N HIS A 472 -0.39 -9.72 -13.44
CA HIS A 472 0.13 -9.12 -12.23
C HIS A 472 -0.38 -9.86 -10.98
N TYR A 473 0.48 -10.01 -9.96
CA TYR A 473 0.17 -10.79 -8.76
C TYR A 473 -1.14 -10.35 -8.08
N GLN A 474 -1.43 -9.03 -8.04
CA GLN A 474 -2.67 -8.52 -7.47
C GLN A 474 -3.91 -8.93 -8.28
N ALA A 475 -3.80 -8.99 -9.61
CA ALA A 475 -4.92 -9.38 -10.46
C ALA A 475 -5.18 -10.89 -10.33
N LEU A 476 -4.13 -11.71 -10.25
CA LEU A 476 -4.25 -13.14 -9.96
C LEU A 476 -4.95 -13.38 -8.62
N ALA A 477 -4.51 -12.69 -7.55
CA ALA A 477 -5.09 -12.82 -6.22
C ALA A 477 -6.54 -12.31 -6.13
N GLN A 478 -6.94 -11.36 -6.97
CA GLN A 478 -8.32 -10.87 -7.05
C GLN A 478 -9.27 -11.81 -7.79
N CYS A 479 -8.75 -12.89 -8.38
CA CYS A 479 -9.51 -13.89 -9.14
C CYS A 479 -9.33 -15.30 -8.54
N ASP A 480 -8.93 -15.39 -7.26
CA ASP A 480 -8.66 -16.66 -6.57
C ASP A 480 -9.88 -17.58 -6.55
N GLY A 481 -11.08 -17.02 -6.37
CA GLY A 481 -12.34 -17.76 -6.43
C GLY A 481 -12.57 -18.37 -7.82
N TYR A 482 -12.30 -17.60 -8.87
CA TYR A 482 -12.47 -18.04 -10.26
C TYR A 482 -11.53 -19.21 -10.62
N PHE A 483 -10.27 -19.20 -10.15
CA PHE A 483 -9.33 -20.30 -10.39
C PHE A 483 -9.78 -21.66 -9.85
N ARG A 484 -10.72 -21.72 -8.90
CA ARG A 484 -11.30 -22.99 -8.45
C ARG A 484 -12.08 -23.72 -9.55
N HIS A 485 -12.53 -22.99 -10.56
CA HIS A 485 -13.23 -23.53 -11.73
C HIS A 485 -12.29 -23.86 -12.89
N LEU A 486 -10.97 -23.62 -12.74
CA LEU A 486 -9.93 -23.94 -13.71
C LEU A 486 -8.86 -24.86 -13.10
N PRO A 487 -9.20 -26.11 -12.74
CA PRO A 487 -8.25 -27.02 -12.11
C PRO A 487 -7.12 -27.38 -13.09
N GLY A 488 -5.87 -27.33 -12.61
CA GLY A 488 -4.67 -27.69 -13.38
C GLY A 488 -3.99 -26.54 -14.11
N VAL A 489 -4.55 -25.32 -14.05
CA VAL A 489 -3.95 -24.12 -14.64
C VAL A 489 -2.93 -23.49 -13.67
N VAL A 490 -1.70 -23.31 -14.13
CA VAL A 490 -0.62 -22.68 -13.36
C VAL A 490 -0.76 -21.15 -13.39
N ARG A 491 -0.55 -20.49 -12.25
CA ARG A 491 -0.58 -19.02 -12.15
C ARG A 491 0.83 -18.48 -12.33
N GLU A 492 1.05 -17.70 -13.38
CA GLU A 492 2.34 -17.12 -13.71
C GLU A 492 2.31 -15.61 -13.46
N VAL A 493 3.28 -15.12 -12.68
CA VAL A 493 3.35 -13.70 -12.31
C VAL A 493 4.07 -12.92 -13.40
N ALA A 494 3.47 -11.80 -13.79
CA ALA A 494 4.08 -10.79 -14.64
C ALA A 494 4.10 -9.42 -13.92
N ASP A 495 4.90 -8.49 -14.43
CA ASP A 495 5.03 -7.15 -13.82
C ASP A 495 3.82 -6.25 -14.06
N ASP A 496 3.04 -6.50 -15.12
CA ASP A 496 1.89 -5.67 -15.49
C ASP A 496 0.81 -6.52 -16.19
N THR A 497 -0.46 -6.21 -15.94
CA THR A 497 -1.60 -6.95 -16.51
C THR A 497 -1.71 -6.77 -18.02
N ALA A 498 -1.45 -5.58 -18.54
CA ALA A 498 -1.45 -5.32 -19.98
C ALA A 498 -0.20 -5.91 -20.65
N ALA A 499 0.95 -5.91 -19.97
CA ALA A 499 2.15 -6.58 -20.46
C ALA A 499 1.93 -8.08 -20.65
N ALA A 500 1.29 -8.74 -19.68
CA ALA A 500 0.99 -10.16 -19.74
C ALA A 500 0.17 -10.53 -20.98
N ALA A 501 -0.89 -9.76 -21.26
CA ALA A 501 -1.72 -9.97 -22.43
C ALA A 501 -0.99 -9.67 -23.75
N LYS A 502 -0.22 -8.57 -23.80
CA LYS A 502 0.62 -8.25 -24.96
C LYS A 502 1.61 -9.38 -25.25
N MET A 503 2.24 -9.94 -24.22
CA MET A 503 3.16 -11.06 -24.35
C MET A 503 2.48 -12.30 -24.96
N ILE A 504 1.26 -12.63 -24.56
CA ILE A 504 0.49 -13.74 -25.16
C ILE A 504 0.18 -13.45 -26.64
N ALA A 505 -0.20 -12.22 -26.97
CA ALA A 505 -0.46 -11.80 -28.34
C ALA A 505 0.80 -11.90 -29.21
N ASP A 506 1.94 -11.39 -28.73
CA ASP A 506 3.21 -11.35 -29.47
C ASP A 506 3.83 -12.75 -29.64
N THR A 507 3.70 -13.61 -28.63
CA THR A 507 4.28 -14.98 -28.65
C THR A 507 3.42 -16.00 -29.38
N GLY A 508 2.13 -15.73 -29.57
CA GLY A 508 1.21 -16.67 -30.18
C GLY A 508 0.92 -17.90 -29.30
N CYS A 509 1.16 -17.83 -27.98
CA CYS A 509 0.92 -18.92 -27.05
C CYS A 509 -0.57 -19.26 -26.93
N ARG A 510 -0.97 -20.42 -27.46
CA ARG A 510 -2.35 -20.93 -27.37
C ARG A 510 -2.67 -21.68 -26.08
N ASP A 511 -1.67 -22.01 -25.28
CA ASP A 511 -1.80 -22.71 -23.99
C ASP A 511 -1.90 -21.76 -22.78
N ALA A 512 -1.93 -20.44 -23.04
CA ALA A 512 -1.90 -19.40 -22.03
C ALA A 512 -3.06 -18.41 -22.21
N ALA A 513 -3.55 -17.88 -21.09
CA ALA A 513 -4.46 -16.74 -21.06
C ALA A 513 -3.92 -15.65 -20.13
N ALA A 514 -4.33 -14.39 -20.35
CA ALA A 514 -3.98 -13.27 -19.50
C ALA A 514 -5.19 -12.76 -18.74
N ILE A 515 -4.99 -12.35 -17.49
CA ILE A 515 -5.99 -11.56 -16.75
C ILE A 515 -5.69 -10.08 -16.96
N ALA A 516 -6.56 -9.37 -17.66
CA ALA A 516 -6.38 -7.95 -17.95
C ALA A 516 -7.73 -7.23 -18.16
N SER A 517 -7.69 -5.93 -18.48
CA SER A 517 -8.90 -5.16 -18.81
C SER A 517 -9.44 -5.55 -20.18
N ALA A 518 -10.75 -5.40 -20.41
CA ALA A 518 -11.37 -5.68 -21.72
C ALA A 518 -10.70 -4.91 -22.88
N ARG A 519 -10.25 -3.67 -22.62
CA ARG A 519 -9.58 -2.81 -23.60
C ARG A 519 -8.29 -3.41 -24.16
N VAL A 520 -7.57 -4.17 -23.34
CA VAL A 520 -6.36 -4.88 -23.77
C VAL A 520 -6.70 -5.91 -24.85
N GLY A 521 -7.85 -6.58 -24.74
CA GLY A 521 -8.32 -7.52 -25.75
C GLY A 521 -8.56 -6.86 -27.10
N GLU A 522 -9.22 -5.70 -27.10
CA GLU A 522 -9.45 -4.89 -28.31
C GLU A 522 -8.14 -4.40 -28.95
N LEU A 523 -7.17 -3.98 -28.14
CA LEU A 523 -5.90 -3.43 -28.61
C LEU A 523 -4.95 -4.47 -29.21
N TYR A 524 -4.88 -5.66 -28.59
CA TYR A 524 -3.93 -6.71 -29.01
C TYR A 524 -4.60 -7.87 -29.75
N GLY A 525 -5.89 -7.77 -30.07
CA GLY A 525 -6.63 -8.79 -30.83
C GLY A 525 -6.84 -10.10 -30.06
N LEU A 526 -7.05 -10.01 -28.74
CA LEU A 526 -7.37 -11.15 -27.89
C LEU A 526 -8.88 -11.24 -27.64
N GLU A 527 -9.40 -12.46 -27.53
CA GLU A 527 -10.80 -12.74 -27.21
C GLU A 527 -10.98 -12.97 -25.71
N ALA A 528 -12.06 -12.40 -25.15
CA ALA A 528 -12.43 -12.64 -23.77
C ALA A 528 -13.16 -13.99 -23.65
N LEU A 529 -12.52 -14.96 -23.00
CA LEU A 529 -13.11 -16.26 -22.69
C LEU A 529 -14.16 -16.16 -21.59
N ASP A 530 -13.94 -15.26 -20.64
CA ASP A 530 -14.88 -14.83 -19.62
C ASP A 530 -14.62 -13.36 -19.26
N THR A 531 -15.68 -12.68 -18.83
CA THR A 531 -15.65 -11.30 -18.35
C THR A 531 -16.12 -11.24 -16.91
N ASP A 532 -15.65 -10.23 -16.17
CA ASP A 532 -16.04 -10.02 -14.77
C ASP A 532 -15.64 -11.19 -13.85
N ILE A 533 -14.42 -11.73 -14.04
CA ILE A 533 -13.90 -12.89 -13.29
C ILE A 533 -13.37 -12.55 -11.89
N GLN A 534 -13.40 -11.28 -11.48
CA GLN A 534 -12.94 -10.84 -10.16
C GLN A 534 -13.87 -11.30 -9.04
N ASP A 535 -13.29 -11.63 -7.89
CA ASP A 535 -14.03 -12.08 -6.71
C ASP A 535 -14.91 -10.97 -6.12
N ASN A 536 -14.58 -9.70 -6.34
CA ASN A 536 -15.36 -8.54 -5.87
C ASN A 536 -15.71 -7.58 -7.01
N THR A 537 -17.01 -7.49 -7.33
CA THR A 537 -17.56 -6.65 -8.40
C THR A 537 -17.64 -5.15 -8.06
N GLY A 538 -17.51 -4.80 -6.77
CA GLY A 538 -17.44 -3.43 -6.27
C GLY A 538 -16.02 -2.84 -6.30
N ASN A 539 -15.06 -3.49 -6.95
CA ASN A 539 -13.69 -3.00 -7.04
C ASN A 539 -13.63 -1.71 -7.87
N MET A 540 -13.21 -0.62 -7.24
CA MET A 540 -13.12 0.70 -7.85
C MET A 540 -11.77 1.33 -7.54
N THR A 541 -11.19 2.00 -8.52
CA THR A 541 -9.98 2.80 -8.36
C THR A 541 -10.31 4.27 -8.60
N ARG A 542 -9.92 5.11 -7.65
CA ARG A 542 -9.96 6.57 -7.74
C ARG A 542 -8.65 7.06 -8.34
N PHE A 543 -8.75 7.88 -9.38
CA PHE A 543 -7.65 8.54 -10.05
C PHE A 543 -7.73 10.04 -9.83
N LEU A 544 -6.58 10.68 -9.71
CA LEU A 544 -6.45 12.13 -9.71
C LEU A 544 -5.99 12.60 -11.08
N VAL A 545 -6.57 13.71 -11.54
CA VAL A 545 -6.14 14.43 -12.74
C VAL A 545 -5.25 15.58 -12.28
N LEU A 546 -4.01 15.59 -12.73
CA LEU A 546 -3.01 16.59 -12.40
C LEU A 546 -2.78 17.57 -13.55
N SER A 547 -2.40 18.79 -13.19
CA SER A 547 -2.04 19.88 -14.10
C SER A 547 -0.88 20.69 -13.50
N ARG A 548 -0.15 21.41 -14.35
CA ARG A 548 0.84 22.42 -13.91
C ARG A 548 0.18 23.63 -13.28
N GLU A 549 -1.04 23.96 -13.71
CA GLU A 549 -1.80 25.11 -13.23
C GLU A 549 -2.96 24.64 -12.37
N ALA A 550 -3.18 25.34 -11.26
CA ALA A 550 -4.34 25.14 -10.40
C ALA A 550 -5.62 25.53 -11.12
N LEU A 551 -6.71 24.82 -10.83
CA LEU A 551 -8.02 25.17 -11.36
C LEU A 551 -8.51 26.44 -10.64
N ILE A 552 -8.80 27.48 -11.42
CA ILE A 552 -9.42 28.70 -10.89
C ILE A 552 -10.91 28.40 -10.68
N THR A 553 -11.35 28.45 -9.43
CA THR A 553 -12.74 28.23 -9.06
C THR A 553 -13.48 29.55 -8.81
N SER A 554 -14.81 29.49 -8.91
CA SER A 554 -15.71 30.60 -8.58
C SER A 554 -16.70 30.15 -7.51
N PRO A 555 -17.13 31.01 -6.57
CA PRO A 555 -18.18 30.68 -5.61
C PRO A 555 -19.54 30.43 -6.28
N ALA A 556 -19.71 30.90 -7.52
CA ALA A 556 -20.94 30.73 -8.29
C ALA A 556 -20.99 29.40 -9.07
N ASP A 557 -19.95 28.57 -9.01
CA ASP A 557 -19.96 27.26 -9.67
C ASP A 557 -20.94 26.32 -8.93
N PRO A 558 -21.97 25.78 -9.60
CA PRO A 558 -23.00 24.97 -8.95
C PRO A 558 -22.54 23.55 -8.61
N ARG A 559 -21.34 23.14 -9.04
CA ARG A 559 -20.80 21.81 -8.76
C ARG A 559 -20.30 21.72 -7.32
N SER A 560 -20.33 20.51 -6.76
CA SER A 560 -19.64 20.26 -5.49
C SER A 560 -18.14 20.16 -5.71
N PHE A 561 -17.35 20.71 -4.79
CA PHE A 561 -15.89 20.72 -4.87
C PHE A 561 -15.26 19.93 -3.72
N LYS A 562 -14.11 19.34 -4.02
CA LYS A 562 -13.16 18.81 -3.06
C LYS A 562 -11.91 19.67 -3.08
N THR A 563 -11.37 19.93 -1.90
CA THR A 563 -10.04 20.50 -1.73
C THR A 563 -9.15 19.49 -1.02
N SER A 564 -8.01 19.19 -1.63
CA SER A 564 -7.00 18.30 -1.05
C SER A 564 -5.85 19.11 -0.47
N VAL A 565 -5.46 18.78 0.76
CA VAL A 565 -4.35 19.42 1.46
C VAL A 565 -3.42 18.39 2.07
N ALA A 566 -2.15 18.77 2.19
CA ALA A 566 -1.15 18.05 2.97
C ALA A 566 -0.59 18.97 4.03
N PHE A 567 -0.49 18.51 5.28
CA PHE A 567 0.06 19.32 6.36
C PHE A 567 0.75 18.47 7.43
N SER A 568 1.61 19.10 8.22
CA SER A 568 2.19 18.52 9.44
C SER A 568 1.90 19.43 10.63
N PHE A 569 2.08 18.93 11.84
CA PHE A 569 2.00 19.73 13.06
C PHE A 569 3.09 19.30 14.05
N ALA A 570 3.45 20.21 14.96
CA ALA A 570 4.34 19.91 16.07
C ALA A 570 3.71 18.89 17.02
N GLU A 571 4.55 18.05 17.65
CA GLU A 571 4.08 17.01 18.55
C GLU A 571 3.32 17.56 19.77
N GLY A 572 2.36 16.78 20.26
CA GLY A 572 1.62 17.09 21.48
C GLY A 572 0.19 16.53 21.49
N PRO A 573 -0.39 16.36 22.69
CA PRO A 573 -1.75 15.85 22.82
C PRO A 573 -2.78 16.77 22.14
N GLY A 574 -3.70 16.17 21.39
CA GLY A 574 -4.82 16.88 20.77
C GLY A 574 -4.46 17.77 19.57
N GLN A 575 -3.23 17.71 19.03
CA GLN A 575 -2.83 18.54 17.88
C GLN A 575 -3.60 18.20 16.60
N LEU A 576 -3.76 16.91 16.31
CA LEU A 576 -4.64 16.48 15.21
C LEU A 576 -6.07 16.99 15.41
N PHE A 577 -6.59 16.96 16.63
CA PHE A 577 -7.93 17.47 16.92
C PHE A 577 -8.05 18.97 16.66
N LYS A 578 -7.05 19.77 17.06
CA LYS A 578 -6.99 21.21 16.73
C LYS A 578 -6.95 21.42 15.22
N ALA A 579 -6.13 20.67 14.50
CA ALA A 579 -6.08 20.70 13.03
C ALA A 579 -7.43 20.41 12.39
N LEU A 580 -8.15 19.39 12.87
CA LEU A 580 -9.46 19.02 12.33
C LEU A 580 -10.58 20.00 12.76
N SER A 581 -10.40 20.74 13.85
CA SER A 581 -11.37 21.72 14.32
C SER A 581 -11.60 22.86 13.32
N VAL A 582 -10.57 23.22 12.54
CA VAL A 582 -10.66 24.33 11.58
C VAL A 582 -11.71 24.09 10.51
N PHE A 583 -11.87 22.82 10.11
CA PHE A 583 -12.87 22.35 9.14
C PHE A 583 -14.23 22.19 9.81
N ALA A 584 -14.27 21.53 10.97
CA ALA A 584 -15.52 21.22 11.66
C ALA A 584 -16.28 22.46 12.15
N LEU A 585 -15.56 23.49 12.63
CA LEU A 585 -16.16 24.76 13.05
C LEU A 585 -16.76 25.58 11.90
N ARG A 586 -16.56 25.13 10.65
CA ARG A 586 -17.04 25.76 9.41
C ARG A 586 -17.90 24.82 8.57
N ASP A 587 -18.38 23.73 9.19
CA ASP A 587 -19.22 22.70 8.56
C ASP A 587 -18.63 22.06 7.28
N LEU A 588 -17.30 22.05 7.17
CA LEU A 588 -16.59 21.40 6.06
C LEU A 588 -16.45 19.90 6.36
N ASP A 589 -17.07 19.07 5.53
CA ASP A 589 -17.00 17.62 5.67
C ASP A 589 -15.65 17.07 5.22
N LEU A 590 -15.19 15.98 5.84
CA LEU A 590 -13.93 15.33 5.49
C LEU A 590 -14.22 14.03 4.73
N TYR A 591 -13.75 13.94 3.49
CA TYR A 591 -13.88 12.75 2.66
C TYR A 591 -12.81 11.72 2.94
N LYS A 592 -11.59 12.16 3.24
CA LYS A 592 -10.43 11.30 3.48
C LYS A 592 -9.50 11.95 4.49
N VAL A 593 -8.93 11.14 5.38
CA VAL A 593 -7.87 11.55 6.29
C VAL A 593 -6.88 10.40 6.40
N GLU A 594 -5.62 10.68 6.07
CA GLU A 594 -4.57 9.66 6.05
C GLU A 594 -3.30 10.22 6.66
N SER A 595 -2.72 9.47 7.60
CA SER A 595 -1.41 9.79 8.19
C SER A 595 -0.30 8.98 7.52
N ARG A 596 0.74 9.66 7.06
CA ARG A 596 1.90 9.10 6.35
C ARG A 596 3.18 9.38 7.15
N PRO A 597 3.99 8.37 7.52
CA PRO A 597 5.29 8.62 8.13
C PRO A 597 6.17 9.49 7.23
N MET A 598 6.77 10.55 7.77
CA MET A 598 7.72 11.41 7.06
C MET A 598 9.02 10.64 6.83
N ARG A 599 9.48 10.65 5.59
CA ARG A 599 10.65 9.88 5.11
C ARG A 599 12.01 10.42 5.59
N SER A 600 12.08 11.63 6.14
CA SER A 600 13.35 12.33 6.40
C SER A 600 13.72 12.55 7.87
N ARG A 601 12.89 12.16 8.85
CA ARG A 601 13.22 12.23 10.29
C ARG A 601 12.46 11.19 11.12
N PRO A 602 12.98 9.97 11.31
CA PRO A 602 12.83 9.33 12.61
C PRO A 602 13.62 10.18 13.61
N VAL A 603 12.95 10.82 14.57
CA VAL A 603 13.64 11.56 15.62
C VAL A 603 14.43 10.56 16.45
N ALA A 604 15.75 10.71 16.50
CA ALA A 604 16.61 10.02 17.46
C ALA A 604 16.10 10.42 18.85
N GLY A 605 15.52 9.46 19.58
CA GLY A 605 14.74 9.72 20.79
C GLY A 605 15.52 10.49 21.85
N ASP A 606 15.39 11.80 21.86
CA ASP A 606 15.77 12.71 22.92
C ASP A 606 14.72 12.64 24.02
N GLY A 607 14.71 11.52 24.74
CA GLY A 607 14.32 11.34 26.16
C GLY A 607 12.94 11.79 26.66
N ALA A 608 12.14 12.54 25.90
CA ALA A 608 10.97 13.25 26.39
C ALA A 608 9.94 13.48 25.27
N GLY A 609 9.56 12.44 24.53
CA GLY A 609 8.55 12.60 23.47
C GLY A 609 8.17 11.36 22.67
N GLY A 610 9.00 10.33 22.57
CA GLY A 610 8.56 8.96 22.31
C GLY A 610 7.78 8.62 21.03
N ARG A 611 7.66 9.44 19.98
CA ARG A 611 7.15 8.96 18.67
C ARG A 611 8.31 8.67 17.72
N GLN A 612 8.32 7.46 17.15
CA GLN A 612 9.34 7.00 16.21
C GLN A 612 9.14 7.58 14.79
N PHE A 613 7.97 8.16 14.51
CA PHE A 613 7.59 8.72 13.22
C PHE A 613 6.96 10.11 13.41
N GLN A 614 7.46 11.10 12.66
CA GLN A 614 6.69 12.31 12.36
C GLN A 614 5.71 11.99 11.23
N TYR A 615 4.50 12.52 11.26
CA TYR A 615 3.46 12.20 10.26
C TYR A 615 3.08 13.43 9.43
N LEU A 616 3.02 13.23 8.12
CA LEU A 616 2.32 14.10 7.18
C LEU A 616 0.87 13.64 7.07
N PHE A 617 -0.08 14.57 7.13
CA PHE A 617 -1.50 14.28 7.02
C PHE A 617 -2.00 14.74 5.66
N HIS A 618 -2.66 13.84 4.94
CA HIS A 618 -3.41 14.15 3.74
C HIS A 618 -4.90 14.19 4.05
N ILE A 619 -5.55 15.29 3.67
CA ILE A 619 -6.99 15.47 3.87
C ILE A 619 -7.65 15.90 2.57
N ASP A 620 -8.74 15.23 2.23
CA ASP A 620 -9.72 15.71 1.26
C ASP A 620 -10.94 16.23 2.03
N PHE A 621 -11.30 17.49 1.84
CA PHE A 621 -12.50 18.08 2.44
C PHE A 621 -13.46 18.63 1.39
N ALA A 622 -14.76 18.63 1.71
CA ALA A 622 -15.81 19.23 0.91
C ALA A 622 -15.72 20.75 1.04
N GLY A 623 -15.32 21.42 -0.03
CA GLY A 623 -15.17 22.87 -0.03
C GLY A 623 -14.46 23.38 -1.27
N ASN A 624 -14.91 24.56 -1.72
CA ASN A 624 -14.31 25.29 -2.83
C ASN A 624 -13.38 26.38 -2.27
N LEU A 625 -12.14 26.48 -2.76
CA LEU A 625 -11.19 27.52 -2.33
C LEU A 625 -11.66 28.96 -2.57
N ALA A 626 -12.67 29.17 -3.40
CA ALA A 626 -13.29 30.47 -3.60
C ALA A 626 -14.27 30.84 -2.46
N GLU A 627 -14.70 29.88 -1.65
CA GLU A 627 -15.60 30.10 -0.50
C GLU A 627 -14.84 30.59 0.72
N GLU A 628 -15.43 31.55 1.43
CA GLU A 628 -14.82 32.13 2.63
C GLU A 628 -14.61 31.10 3.75
N SER A 629 -15.51 30.11 3.86
CA SER A 629 -15.39 29.00 4.81
C SER A 629 -14.10 28.20 4.59
N ALA A 630 -13.81 27.80 3.35
CA ALA A 630 -12.61 27.05 3.01
C ALA A 630 -11.34 27.88 3.24
N GLN A 631 -11.34 29.16 2.80
CA GLN A 631 -10.20 30.05 2.99
C GLN A 631 -9.88 30.26 4.47
N ASN A 632 -10.89 30.57 5.28
CA ASN A 632 -10.72 30.77 6.71
C ASN A 632 -10.26 29.50 7.44
N ALA A 633 -10.68 28.31 6.97
CA ALA A 633 -10.19 27.04 7.52
C ALA A 633 -8.69 26.87 7.27
N LEU A 634 -8.22 27.15 6.05
CA LEU A 634 -6.83 27.01 5.67
C LEU A 634 -5.93 28.06 6.32
N CYS A 635 -6.38 29.32 6.40
CA CYS A 635 -5.65 30.37 7.12
C CYS A 635 -5.44 29.98 8.59
N HIS A 636 -6.49 29.51 9.26
CA HIS A 636 -6.38 29.07 10.65
C HIS A 636 -5.48 27.83 10.80
N LEU A 637 -5.55 26.88 9.87
CA LEU A 637 -4.64 25.71 9.88
C LEU A 637 -3.18 26.13 9.73
N ALA A 638 -2.90 27.12 8.88
CA ALA A 638 -1.55 27.64 8.63
C ALA A 638 -0.92 28.30 9.87
N GLU A 639 -1.72 28.76 10.85
CA GLU A 639 -1.19 29.39 12.07
C GLU A 639 -0.42 28.43 12.97
N PHE A 640 -0.72 27.13 12.91
CA PHE A 640 -0.11 26.12 13.79
C PHE A 640 0.41 24.88 13.07
N ALA A 641 0.24 24.78 11.75
CA ALA A 641 0.86 23.76 10.92
C ALA A 641 2.21 24.27 10.37
N PRO A 642 3.37 23.73 10.80
CA PRO A 642 4.68 24.13 10.27
C PRO A 642 4.83 23.90 8.77
N PHE A 643 4.05 22.97 8.23
CA PHE A 643 3.91 22.73 6.81
C PHE A 643 2.42 22.62 6.48
N LEU A 644 1.96 23.40 5.51
CA LEU A 644 0.65 23.28 4.88
C LEU A 644 0.81 23.51 3.38
N ARG A 645 0.30 22.58 2.60
CA ARG A 645 0.25 22.68 1.14
C ARG A 645 -1.14 22.32 0.64
N VAL A 646 -1.72 23.21 -0.15
CA VAL A 646 -2.92 22.93 -0.94
C VAL A 646 -2.49 22.18 -2.20
N LEU A 647 -2.96 20.94 -2.34
CA LEU A 647 -2.64 20.08 -3.48
C LEU A 647 -3.56 20.36 -4.66
N GLY A 648 -4.80 20.81 -4.41
CA GLY A 648 -5.72 21.24 -5.47
C GLY A 648 -7.13 21.43 -4.96
N CYS A 649 -7.94 22.13 -5.76
CA CYS A 649 -9.38 22.31 -5.56
C CYS A 649 -10.08 22.00 -6.88
N TYR A 650 -10.97 21.01 -6.85
CA TYR A 650 -11.48 20.38 -8.05
C TYR A 650 -12.91 19.87 -7.87
N PRO A 651 -13.71 19.81 -8.94
CA PRO A 651 -15.08 19.33 -8.85
C PRO A 651 -15.09 17.84 -8.47
N CYS A 652 -16.05 17.44 -7.65
CA CYS A 652 -16.36 16.04 -7.42
C CYS A 652 -16.77 15.39 -8.75
N GLU A 653 -16.40 14.13 -8.96
CA GLU A 653 -16.99 13.37 -10.07
C GLU A 653 -18.51 13.24 -9.86
N ALA A 654 -19.29 13.57 -10.88
CA ALA A 654 -20.75 13.43 -10.82
C ALA A 654 -21.13 11.95 -10.61
N GLU A 655 -22.10 11.72 -9.73
CA GLU A 655 -22.74 10.41 -9.56
C GLU A 655 -23.52 10.09 -10.84
N ALA A 656 -22.88 9.36 -11.76
CA ALA A 656 -23.51 8.75 -12.92
C ALA A 656 -24.39 7.57 -12.51
#